data_AF-A0A931EFN1-F1
#
_entry.id   AF-A0A931EFN1-F1
#
_cell.length_a   1.000
_cell.length_b   1.000
_cell.length_c   1.000
_cell.angle_alpha   90.00
_cell.angle_beta   90.00
_cell.angle_gamma   90.00
#
_symmetry.space_group_name_H-M   'P 1'
#
loop_
_entity.id
_entity.type
_entity.pdbx_description
1 polymer ?
#
loop_
_entity_poly.entity_id
_entity_poly.type
_entity_poly.pdbx_seq_one_letter_code
_entity_poly.pdbx_strand_id
1 'polypeptide(L)'
;MENDSHSHPDIFFNRWHEGIAVFVLYLLFSIIILDRGLLFGHCVNCHVGQDTDPALFVWFLNWWRYAIAHRLNPFWTNLVWTPLGTNLAWTTFVPLPGVVSIPLQRMFGVRTAYNLLCTLAMPLAGVSAFALCRRVTNSFWPSVLGGYVFGFSPYMLAESLGHLVLVAIFPVPLIALVVVRRIDGSISARGYTGWLALLLTAEFLCSVEVAALMTAVAGAAFVLGLFLFSGDTRRRIVSIVIPSALAYAIMAVAVSPYLYAMLAHSFPHEPIWSPERFSADLLSFVAPTEINWIGTARPFMALARDYRGIVEEKGEYLGIALLATVEAYRRRNWASSAGKFMLLLLLLIVIAAMGPLFHIGGRAGFAMPWAIVSKLPILSEALPIRLMLYAFLIIGVITAIVFASWAARAWVKCLAAAAIILSILPNPSASFWVSPINLPPFFSSGQYRQQIAPGEVILPVPFGERGISMYWQAATNMYFRMAGGYTGLTPFEFDRMPAVGFLSRQIDLPEAGDQLKAYIARFGVQAVLLDERDIQAFQWRPVLDSLGIPPIQQGGVGIYNIPAGAFAEYGKISPVYLESRALTLRFDAIVTAIENYLAEGRDIRKLSPLELKRLNLLPAGWTIYQAPNATTDWDVKPYRGQIAIVLRGSFGAAKVLIDRYNRAAYEITYPGAVRWQSGSKPPANVVKPMVLIFQPSQITAIAHQLKSSPPPELTTNFMGESLAHFAKAEASASPAH
;
A
#
# COMPACT_ATOMS: atom_id res chain seq x y z
N MET A 1 5.25 35.53 -41.23
CA MET A 1 4.67 36.87 -41.46
C MET A 1 3.18 36.62 -41.45
N GLU A 2 2.44 36.96 -40.40
CA GLU A 2 2.26 38.30 -39.83
C GLU A 2 2.20 38.26 -38.29
N ASN A 3 2.66 39.34 -37.67
CA ASN A 3 2.69 39.59 -36.23
C ASN A 3 1.26 39.80 -35.70
N ASP A 4 0.75 38.87 -34.88
CA ASP A 4 -0.33 39.17 -33.93
C ASP A 4 0.25 39.14 -32.52
N SER A 5 0.89 40.25 -32.15
CA SER A 5 1.25 40.60 -30.78
C SER A 5 0.00 41.06 -30.03
N HIS A 6 -0.92 40.14 -29.74
CA HIS A 6 -1.94 40.36 -28.73
C HIS A 6 -1.52 39.70 -27.43
N SER A 7 -1.11 40.54 -26.48
CA SER A 7 -1.08 40.22 -25.06
C SER A 7 -2.47 39.72 -24.64
N HIS A 8 -2.66 38.40 -24.58
CA HIS A 8 -3.86 37.83 -23.98
C HIS A 8 -3.90 38.22 -22.50
N PRO A 9 -4.83 39.10 -22.07
CA PRO A 9 -5.01 39.38 -20.65
C PRO A 9 -5.42 38.08 -19.96
N ASP A 10 -4.99 37.88 -18.72
CA ASP A 10 -5.20 36.69 -17.91
C ASP A 10 -6.64 36.12 -17.98
N ILE A 11 -6.88 35.22 -18.94
CA ILE A 11 -8.18 34.59 -19.23
C ILE A 11 -8.70 33.80 -18.02
N PHE A 12 -7.83 33.41 -17.10
CA PHE A 12 -8.18 32.59 -15.94
C PHE A 12 -8.93 33.37 -14.84
N PHE A 13 -8.60 34.63 -14.60
CA PHE A 13 -9.27 35.41 -13.54
C PHE A 13 -10.66 35.90 -13.96
N ASN A 14 -10.93 36.10 -15.25
CA ASN A 14 -12.23 36.56 -15.74
C ASN A 14 -13.30 35.46 -15.90
N ARG A 15 -12.94 34.17 -15.71
CA ARG A 15 -13.85 33.02 -15.91
C ARG A 15 -13.96 32.10 -14.70
N TRP A 16 -13.76 32.63 -13.49
CA TRP A 16 -13.87 31.87 -12.24
C TRP A 16 -15.24 31.16 -12.08
N HIS A 17 -16.31 31.75 -12.63
CA HIS A 17 -17.65 31.16 -12.65
C HIS A 17 -17.73 29.83 -13.44
N GLU A 18 -16.98 29.69 -14.55
CA GLU A 18 -16.90 28.42 -15.31
C GLU A 18 -16.29 27.32 -14.42
N GLY A 19 -15.19 27.63 -13.72
CA GLY A 19 -14.51 26.69 -12.83
C GLY A 19 -15.39 26.24 -11.66
N ILE A 20 -16.13 27.17 -11.04
CA ILE A 20 -17.08 26.84 -9.97
C ILE A 20 -18.21 25.96 -10.49
N ALA A 21 -18.79 26.26 -11.65
CA ALA A 21 -19.86 25.44 -12.22
C ALA A 21 -19.40 24.00 -12.47
N VAL A 22 -18.18 23.83 -12.99
CA VAL A 22 -17.57 22.51 -13.22
C VAL A 22 -17.25 21.81 -11.90
N PHE A 23 -16.73 22.53 -10.91
CA PHE A 23 -16.50 21.97 -9.58
C PHE A 23 -17.80 21.48 -8.93
N VAL A 24 -18.87 22.27 -8.97
CA VAL A 24 -20.18 21.88 -8.44
C VAL A 24 -20.73 20.66 -9.18
N LEU A 25 -20.62 20.62 -10.51
CA LEU A 25 -21.01 19.46 -11.30
C LEU A 25 -20.27 18.20 -10.86
N TYR A 26 -18.94 18.26 -10.78
CA TYR A 26 -18.12 17.12 -10.33
C TYR A 26 -18.37 16.75 -8.87
N LEU A 27 -18.62 17.72 -8.00
CA LEU A 27 -18.97 17.47 -6.61
C LEU A 27 -20.27 16.69 -6.50
N LEU A 28 -21.30 17.06 -7.27
CA LEU A 28 -22.56 16.30 -7.35
C LEU A 28 -22.32 14.87 -7.84
N PHE A 29 -21.47 14.68 -8.86
CA PHE A 29 -21.07 13.34 -9.29
C PHE A 29 -20.38 12.55 -8.17
N SER A 30 -19.41 13.14 -7.48
CA SER A 30 -18.70 12.47 -6.38
C SER A 30 -19.65 12.09 -5.24
N ILE A 31 -20.57 12.96 -4.86
CA ILE A 31 -21.62 12.68 -3.85
C ILE A 31 -22.51 11.52 -4.30
N ILE A 32 -22.94 11.49 -5.56
CA ILE A 32 -23.78 10.41 -6.10
C ILE A 32 -23.05 9.06 -6.07
N ILE A 33 -21.74 9.07 -6.33
CA ILE A 33 -20.92 7.85 -6.43
C ILE A 33 -20.58 7.32 -5.03
N LEU A 34 -19.94 8.16 -4.20
CA LEU A 34 -19.39 7.79 -2.90
C LEU A 34 -20.40 7.95 -1.77
N ASP A 35 -21.03 9.13 -1.69
CA ASP A 35 -21.81 9.51 -0.50
C ASP A 35 -23.23 8.96 -0.51
N ARG A 36 -23.69 8.33 -1.60
CA ARG A 36 -25.01 7.68 -1.60
C ARG A 36 -25.16 6.66 -0.48
N GLY A 37 -24.08 5.94 -0.15
CA GLY A 37 -24.05 4.96 0.95
C GLY A 37 -24.09 5.64 2.32
N LEU A 38 -23.48 6.83 2.42
CA LEU A 38 -23.45 7.63 3.65
C LEU A 38 -24.78 8.35 3.90
N LEU A 39 -25.38 8.95 2.87
CA LEU A 39 -26.55 9.82 2.95
C LEU A 39 -27.87 9.05 2.88
N PHE A 40 -27.95 8.02 2.04
CA PHE A 40 -29.20 7.31 1.73
C PHE A 40 -29.15 5.82 2.11
N GLY A 41 -27.96 5.25 2.34
CA GLY A 41 -27.74 3.82 2.57
C GLY A 41 -27.96 3.32 4.00
N HIS A 42 -28.59 4.10 4.88
CA HIS A 42 -28.79 3.78 6.31
C HIS A 42 -27.52 3.52 7.13
N CYS A 43 -26.31 3.83 6.63
CA CYS A 43 -25.07 3.64 7.38
C CYS A 43 -24.55 4.93 8.02
N VAL A 44 -25.04 5.26 9.21
CA VAL A 44 -24.67 6.47 9.97
C VAL A 44 -23.21 6.45 10.48
N ASN A 45 -22.61 5.26 10.60
CA ASN A 45 -21.25 5.05 11.10
C ASN A 45 -20.33 4.44 10.03
N CYS A 46 -20.42 4.90 8.79
CA CYS A 46 -19.55 4.44 7.70
C CYS A 46 -18.37 5.39 7.42
N HIS A 47 -17.33 4.85 6.79
CA HIS A 47 -16.32 5.62 6.07
C HIS A 47 -16.37 5.31 4.58
N VAL A 48 -15.85 6.24 3.77
CA VAL A 48 -15.53 5.97 2.37
C VAL A 48 -14.38 4.95 2.31
N GLY A 49 -14.53 3.97 1.43
CA GLY A 49 -13.54 2.92 1.19
C GLY A 49 -13.84 1.58 1.83
N GLN A 50 -12.93 0.64 1.60
CA GLN A 50 -12.92 -0.74 2.07
C GLN A 50 -11.68 -1.02 2.93
N ASP A 51 -11.68 -2.18 3.58
CA ASP A 51 -10.57 -2.68 4.40
C ASP A 51 -10.11 -1.72 5.51
N THR A 52 -8.83 -1.80 5.92
CA THR A 52 -8.31 -1.18 7.15
C THR A 52 -7.49 0.09 6.91
N ASP A 53 -7.12 0.39 5.67
CA ASP A 53 -6.42 1.62 5.28
C ASP A 53 -7.18 2.91 5.66
N PRO A 54 -8.52 2.99 5.49
CA PRO A 54 -9.26 4.16 5.95
C PRO A 54 -9.13 4.42 7.46
N ALA A 55 -9.06 3.36 8.29
CA ALA A 55 -8.82 3.51 9.73
C ALA A 55 -7.43 4.07 10.02
N LEU A 56 -6.43 3.70 9.22
CA LEU A 56 -5.08 4.28 9.27
C LEU A 56 -5.09 5.77 8.89
N PHE A 57 -5.74 6.17 7.80
CA PHE A 57 -5.83 7.58 7.42
C PHE A 57 -6.58 8.42 8.46
N VAL A 58 -7.69 7.92 9.00
CA VAL A 58 -8.38 8.57 10.13
C VAL A 58 -7.43 8.77 11.31
N TRP A 59 -6.60 7.78 11.62
CA TRP A 59 -5.59 7.90 12.66
C TRP A 59 -4.54 8.96 12.34
N PHE A 60 -4.02 9.02 11.10
CA PHE A 60 -3.07 10.06 10.68
C PHE A 60 -3.65 11.47 10.78
N LEU A 61 -4.90 11.68 10.36
CA LEU A 61 -5.58 12.98 10.49
C LEU A 61 -5.70 13.38 11.97
N ASN A 62 -6.07 12.44 12.86
CA ASN A 62 -6.16 12.69 14.28
C ASN A 62 -4.78 12.93 14.93
N TRP A 63 -3.74 12.22 14.48
CA TRP A 63 -2.38 12.35 14.97
C TRP A 63 -1.83 13.75 14.72
N TRP A 64 -2.05 14.34 13.54
CA TRP A 64 -1.66 15.73 13.28
C TRP A 64 -2.29 16.71 14.27
N ARG A 65 -3.60 16.58 14.51
CA ARG A 65 -4.31 17.39 15.50
C ARG A 65 -3.72 17.19 16.91
N TYR A 66 -3.48 15.94 17.29
CA TYR A 66 -2.96 15.58 18.61
C TYR A 66 -1.52 16.07 18.82
N ALA A 67 -0.61 15.80 17.88
CA ALA A 67 0.79 16.18 17.94
C ALA A 67 0.97 17.69 18.03
N ILE A 68 0.23 18.47 17.21
CA ILE A 68 0.26 19.93 17.27
C ILE A 68 -0.27 20.42 18.63
N ALA A 69 -1.39 19.88 19.11
CA ALA A 69 -1.98 20.29 20.38
C ALA A 69 -1.06 20.02 21.58
N HIS A 70 -0.25 18.97 21.53
CA HIS A 70 0.66 18.56 22.60
C HIS A 70 2.12 18.97 22.35
N ARG A 71 2.41 19.75 21.30
CA ARG A 71 3.76 20.19 20.90
C ARG A 71 4.75 19.04 20.71
N LEU A 72 4.27 17.93 20.14
CA LEU A 72 5.06 16.74 19.82
C LEU A 72 5.67 16.86 18.41
N ASN A 73 6.73 16.10 18.16
CA ASN A 73 7.24 15.89 16.81
C ASN A 73 6.21 15.07 15.99
N PRO A 74 5.62 15.61 14.91
CA PRO A 74 4.61 14.89 14.14
C PRO A 74 5.17 13.72 13.32
N PHE A 75 6.49 13.66 13.09
CA PHE A 75 7.11 12.60 12.30
C PHE A 75 7.50 11.37 13.13
N TRP A 76 7.46 11.45 14.46
CA TRP A 76 7.82 10.35 15.34
C TRP A 76 6.75 10.15 16.41
N THR A 77 6.35 8.90 16.64
CA THR A 77 5.37 8.57 17.67
C THR A 77 5.76 7.31 18.41
N ASN A 78 5.44 7.28 19.70
CA ASN A 78 5.49 6.09 20.54
C ASN A 78 4.09 5.66 20.98
N LEU A 79 3.03 6.11 20.29
CA LEU A 79 1.65 5.68 20.57
C LEU A 79 1.32 4.35 19.91
N VAL A 80 1.98 4.04 18.81
CA VAL A 80 1.95 2.75 18.11
C VAL A 80 3.35 2.15 18.17
N TRP A 81 3.45 0.82 18.05
CA TRP A 81 4.71 0.10 18.15
C TRP A 81 5.48 0.36 19.46
N THR A 82 4.76 0.54 20.56
CA THR A 82 5.34 0.76 21.90
C THR A 82 6.12 -0.45 22.40
N PRO A 83 7.28 -0.25 23.05
CA PRO A 83 7.88 1.02 23.48
C PRO A 83 8.82 1.68 22.47
N LEU A 84 9.10 1.01 21.35
CA LEU A 84 10.07 1.46 20.35
C LEU A 84 9.60 2.71 19.59
N GLY A 85 8.31 2.77 19.27
CA GLY A 85 7.75 3.80 18.41
C GLY A 85 8.08 3.57 16.94
N THR A 86 7.75 4.56 16.11
CA THR A 86 8.01 4.52 14.67
C THR A 86 8.19 5.92 14.08
N ASN A 87 8.95 5.96 12.99
CA ASN A 87 9.08 7.12 12.11
C ASN A 87 7.97 7.08 11.05
N LEU A 88 7.11 8.09 11.04
CA LEU A 88 6.00 8.21 10.10
C LEU A 88 6.42 8.78 8.74
N ALA A 89 7.61 9.37 8.60
CA ALA A 89 8.04 10.02 7.36
C ALA A 89 8.22 9.04 6.17
N TRP A 90 8.41 7.74 6.44
CA TRP A 90 8.49 6.67 5.44
C TRP A 90 7.18 5.88 5.27
N THR A 91 6.09 6.38 5.84
CA THR A 91 4.77 5.76 5.74
C THR A 91 3.92 6.52 4.71
N THR A 92 2.67 6.09 4.49
CA THR A 92 1.67 6.80 3.68
C THR A 92 1.13 8.06 4.39
N PHE A 93 2.01 8.79 5.06
CA PHE A 93 1.68 9.94 5.88
C PHE A 93 1.17 11.10 5.02
N VAL A 94 0.12 11.77 5.47
CA VAL A 94 -0.58 12.84 4.72
C VAL A 94 -0.55 14.21 5.44
N PRO A 95 0.61 14.91 5.50
CA PRO A 95 0.74 16.19 6.20
C PRO A 95 -0.28 17.26 5.82
N LEU A 96 -0.43 17.57 4.53
CA LEU A 96 -1.30 18.65 4.09
C LEU A 96 -2.78 18.33 4.36
N PRO A 97 -3.32 17.15 4.00
CA PRO A 97 -4.66 16.74 4.41
C PRO A 97 -4.86 16.72 5.93
N GLY A 98 -3.85 16.27 6.68
CA GLY A 98 -3.85 16.25 8.14
C GLY A 98 -4.06 17.62 8.77
N VAL A 99 -3.29 18.62 8.35
CA VAL A 99 -3.38 19.98 8.88
C VAL A 99 -4.64 20.70 8.41
N VAL A 100 -4.98 20.61 7.12
CA VAL A 100 -6.15 21.29 6.54
C VAL A 100 -7.46 20.76 7.12
N SER A 101 -7.50 19.48 7.52
CA SER A 101 -8.71 18.89 8.11
C SER A 101 -8.95 19.26 9.57
N ILE A 102 -7.98 19.84 10.31
CA ILE A 102 -8.13 20.12 11.75
C ILE A 102 -9.42 20.88 12.10
N PRO A 103 -9.84 21.95 11.38
CA PRO A 103 -11.10 22.63 11.65
C PRO A 103 -12.31 21.71 11.45
N LEU A 104 -12.33 20.93 10.37
CA LEU A 104 -13.38 19.96 10.06
C LEU A 104 -13.47 18.88 11.14
N GLN A 105 -12.32 18.39 11.63
CA GLN A 105 -12.27 17.42 12.72
C GLN A 105 -12.90 17.96 14.00
N ARG A 106 -12.68 19.24 14.33
CA ARG A 106 -13.28 19.88 15.52
C ARG A 106 -14.79 20.09 15.39
N MET A 107 -15.27 20.38 14.18
CA MET A 107 -16.68 20.66 13.92
C MET A 107 -17.52 19.38 13.77
N PHE A 108 -16.99 18.36 13.09
CA PHE A 108 -17.77 17.20 12.65
C PHE A 108 -17.19 15.85 13.07
N GLY A 109 -16.04 15.84 13.75
CA GLY A 109 -15.29 14.64 14.09
C GLY A 109 -14.36 14.17 12.97
N VAL A 110 -13.33 13.39 13.33
CA VAL A 110 -12.26 12.99 12.40
C VAL A 110 -12.73 12.09 11.26
N ARG A 111 -13.70 11.20 11.51
CA ARG A 111 -14.30 10.34 10.48
C ARG A 111 -15.00 11.16 9.39
N THR A 112 -15.81 12.13 9.80
CA THR A 112 -16.55 12.99 8.86
C THR A 112 -15.58 13.85 8.06
N ALA A 113 -14.51 14.35 8.70
CA ALA A 113 -13.45 15.08 8.02
C ALA A 113 -12.74 14.20 6.97
N TYR A 114 -12.44 12.93 7.28
CA TYR A 114 -11.89 11.97 6.33
C TYR A 114 -12.82 11.75 5.13
N ASN A 115 -14.10 11.45 5.36
CA ASN A 115 -15.07 11.24 4.28
C ASN A 115 -15.16 12.48 3.38
N LEU A 116 -15.24 13.67 3.96
CA LEU A 116 -15.30 14.92 3.20
C LEU A 116 -14.05 15.14 2.34
N LEU A 117 -12.86 14.80 2.85
CA LEU A 117 -11.63 14.87 2.06
C LEU A 117 -11.65 13.90 0.87
N CYS A 118 -12.09 12.66 1.07
CA CYS A 118 -12.24 11.68 -0.02
C CYS A 118 -13.22 12.19 -1.10
N THR A 119 -14.38 12.71 -0.70
CA THR A 119 -15.39 13.27 -1.61
C THR A 119 -14.86 14.51 -2.35
N LEU A 120 -14.06 15.35 -1.71
CA LEU A 120 -13.50 16.55 -2.34
C LEU A 120 -12.30 16.27 -3.26
N ALA A 121 -11.59 15.15 -3.07
CA ALA A 121 -10.39 14.82 -3.83
C ALA A 121 -10.66 14.70 -5.34
N MET A 122 -11.69 13.94 -5.73
CA MET A 122 -12.09 13.75 -7.14
C MET A 122 -12.48 15.04 -7.87
N PRO A 123 -13.42 15.88 -7.36
CA PRO A 123 -13.79 17.11 -8.04
C PRO A 123 -12.64 18.12 -8.11
N LEU A 124 -11.76 18.17 -7.12
CA LEU A 124 -10.55 18.99 -7.17
C LEU A 124 -9.58 18.51 -8.27
N ALA A 125 -9.37 17.19 -8.39
CA ALA A 125 -8.59 16.60 -9.48
C ALA A 125 -9.24 16.87 -10.85
N GLY A 126 -10.57 16.72 -10.95
CA GLY A 126 -11.32 16.97 -12.18
C GLY A 126 -11.25 18.44 -12.61
N VAL A 127 -11.47 19.39 -11.71
CA VAL A 127 -11.48 20.83 -12.05
C VAL A 127 -10.09 21.35 -12.40
N SER A 128 -9.04 20.81 -11.77
CA SER A 128 -7.65 21.12 -12.13
C SER A 128 -7.29 20.60 -13.53
N ALA A 129 -7.71 19.37 -13.88
CA ALA A 129 -7.56 18.84 -15.24
C ALA A 129 -8.43 19.59 -16.26
N PHE A 130 -9.65 20.01 -15.88
CA PHE A 130 -10.47 20.89 -16.70
C PHE A 130 -9.74 22.20 -17.02
N ALA A 131 -9.10 22.83 -16.04
CA ALA A 131 -8.33 24.05 -16.24
C ALA A 131 -7.18 23.87 -17.25
N LEU A 132 -6.44 22.76 -17.15
CA LEU A 132 -5.43 22.38 -18.13
C LEU A 132 -6.04 22.18 -19.53
N CYS A 133 -7.09 21.37 -19.64
CA CYS A 133 -7.76 21.10 -20.92
C CYS A 133 -8.32 22.39 -21.54
N ARG A 134 -8.91 23.28 -20.73
CA ARG A 134 -9.49 24.56 -21.14
C ARG A 134 -8.43 25.48 -21.73
N ARG A 135 -7.22 25.49 -21.16
CA ARG A 135 -6.07 26.23 -21.69
C ARG A 135 -5.62 25.68 -23.04
N VAL A 136 -5.59 24.36 -23.20
CA VAL A 136 -5.11 23.68 -24.42
C VAL A 136 -6.12 23.79 -25.57
N THR A 137 -7.41 23.60 -25.31
CA THR A 137 -8.43 23.47 -26.36
C THR A 137 -9.23 24.76 -26.60
N ASN A 138 -9.18 25.71 -25.66
CA ASN A 138 -10.08 26.85 -25.59
C ASN A 138 -11.57 26.51 -25.75
N SER A 139 -11.97 25.26 -25.43
CA SER A 139 -13.35 24.77 -25.58
C SER A 139 -13.91 24.32 -24.23
N PHE A 140 -15.12 24.75 -23.86
CA PHE A 140 -15.69 24.45 -22.55
C PHE A 140 -16.06 22.95 -22.39
N TRP A 141 -17.05 22.45 -23.13
CA TRP A 141 -17.55 21.08 -22.98
C TRP A 141 -16.51 19.98 -23.24
N PRO A 142 -15.64 20.06 -24.28
CA PRO A 142 -14.54 19.10 -24.43
C PRO A 142 -13.60 19.06 -23.23
N SER A 143 -13.34 20.21 -22.60
CA SER A 143 -12.53 20.27 -21.39
C SER A 143 -13.24 19.73 -20.16
N VAL A 144 -14.56 19.88 -20.06
CA VAL A 144 -15.36 19.22 -19.00
C VAL A 144 -15.28 17.69 -19.16
N LEU A 145 -15.30 17.17 -20.39
CA LEU A 145 -15.10 15.75 -20.61
C LEU A 145 -13.66 15.31 -20.25
N GLY A 146 -12.64 16.08 -20.64
CA GLY A 146 -11.25 15.80 -20.29
C GLY A 146 -10.98 15.81 -18.78
N GLY A 147 -11.56 16.76 -18.05
CA GLY A 147 -11.51 16.82 -16.59
C GLY A 147 -12.19 15.63 -15.93
N TYR A 148 -13.34 15.19 -16.47
CA TYR A 148 -14.05 14.01 -15.99
C TYR A 148 -13.21 12.73 -16.15
N VAL A 149 -12.62 12.53 -17.33
CA VAL A 149 -11.78 11.36 -17.63
C VAL A 149 -10.59 11.24 -16.69
N PHE A 150 -10.05 12.35 -16.19
CA PHE A 150 -8.99 12.32 -15.19
C PHE A 150 -9.53 12.13 -13.76
N GLY A 151 -10.40 13.04 -13.30
CA GLY A 151 -10.86 13.10 -11.91
C GLY A 151 -11.78 11.95 -11.47
N PHE A 152 -12.39 11.25 -12.43
CA PHE A 152 -13.27 10.09 -12.21
C PHE A 152 -12.80 8.87 -13.03
N SER A 153 -11.50 8.81 -13.35
CA SER A 153 -10.89 7.65 -13.98
C SER A 153 -11.07 6.38 -13.13
N PRO A 154 -11.00 5.18 -13.74
CA PRO A 154 -10.87 3.93 -13.01
C PRO A 154 -9.74 3.93 -11.99
N TYR A 155 -8.63 4.65 -12.25
CA TYR A 155 -7.57 4.91 -11.27
C TYR A 155 -8.09 5.64 -10.03
N MET A 156 -8.70 6.82 -10.21
CA MET A 156 -9.26 7.60 -9.09
C MET A 156 -10.34 6.84 -8.32
N LEU A 157 -11.16 6.06 -9.02
CA LEU A 157 -12.18 5.22 -8.42
C LEU A 157 -11.57 4.10 -7.57
N ALA A 158 -10.59 3.36 -8.11
CA ALA A 158 -9.89 2.30 -7.39
C ALA A 158 -9.22 2.84 -6.12
N GLU A 159 -8.44 3.91 -6.24
CA GLU A 159 -7.68 4.48 -5.13
C GLU A 159 -8.58 5.10 -4.05
N SER A 160 -9.78 5.57 -4.42
CA SER A 160 -10.77 6.07 -3.45
C SER A 160 -11.28 5.00 -2.48
N LEU A 161 -11.05 3.72 -2.78
CA LEU A 161 -11.40 2.62 -1.89
C LEU A 161 -10.48 2.52 -0.67
N GLY A 162 -9.30 3.14 -0.64
CA GLY A 162 -8.42 3.02 0.53
C GLY A 162 -7.40 4.12 0.71
N HIS A 163 -6.98 4.78 -0.37
CA HIS A 163 -5.74 5.56 -0.40
C HIS A 163 -6.01 7.06 -0.56
N LEU A 164 -6.31 7.75 0.55
CA LEU A 164 -6.42 9.22 0.55
C LEU A 164 -5.17 9.90 -0.02
N VAL A 165 -4.00 9.32 0.25
CA VAL A 165 -2.68 9.74 -0.27
C VAL A 165 -2.60 9.71 -1.81
N LEU A 166 -3.38 8.88 -2.50
CA LEU A 166 -3.33 8.70 -3.97
C LEU A 166 -4.47 9.36 -4.72
N VAL A 167 -5.49 9.85 -4.02
CA VAL A 167 -6.58 10.64 -4.63
C VAL A 167 -6.38 12.15 -4.48
N ALA A 168 -5.52 12.61 -3.57
CA ALA A 168 -5.22 14.02 -3.32
C ALA A 168 -4.30 14.66 -4.39
N ILE A 169 -4.57 14.39 -5.68
CA ILE A 169 -3.66 14.60 -6.83
C ILE A 169 -3.99 15.83 -7.68
N PHE A 170 -4.86 16.72 -7.19
CA PHE A 170 -5.23 17.96 -7.87
C PHE A 170 -4.05 18.91 -8.19
N PRO A 171 -2.88 18.87 -7.50
CA PRO A 171 -1.73 19.66 -7.93
C PRO A 171 -1.14 19.18 -9.27
N VAL A 172 -1.21 17.89 -9.60
CA VAL A 172 -0.56 17.32 -10.81
C VAL A 172 -1.03 18.00 -12.11
N PRO A 173 -2.34 18.17 -12.41
CA PRO A 173 -2.76 18.89 -13.60
C PRO A 173 -2.42 20.40 -13.56
N LEU A 174 -2.39 21.01 -12.37
CA LEU A 174 -2.02 22.41 -12.21
C LEU A 174 -0.53 22.64 -12.49
N ILE A 175 0.33 21.69 -12.13
CA ILE A 175 1.77 21.72 -12.44
C ILE A 175 1.96 21.69 -13.96
N ALA A 176 1.27 20.75 -14.64
CA ALA A 176 1.29 20.70 -16.11
C ALA A 176 0.76 22.01 -16.73
N LEU A 177 -0.31 22.59 -16.17
CA LEU A 177 -0.86 23.88 -16.63
C LEU A 177 0.16 25.01 -16.49
N VAL A 178 0.85 25.12 -15.35
CA VAL A 178 1.86 26.16 -15.10
C VAL A 178 3.07 26.00 -16.03
N VAL A 179 3.48 24.75 -16.33
CA VAL A 179 4.50 24.43 -17.35
C VAL A 179 4.07 24.90 -18.74
N VAL A 180 2.87 24.54 -19.19
CA VAL A 180 2.32 24.98 -20.49
C VAL A 180 2.26 26.51 -20.55
N ARG A 181 1.78 27.16 -19.49
CA ARG A 181 1.73 28.63 -19.42
C ARG A 181 3.11 29.27 -19.57
N ARG A 182 4.16 28.66 -19.01
CA ARG A 182 5.54 29.15 -19.12
C ARG A 182 6.10 28.96 -20.52
N ILE A 183 5.86 27.80 -21.14
CA ILE A 183 6.29 27.50 -22.51
C ILE A 183 5.59 28.43 -23.52
N ASP A 184 4.33 28.79 -23.29
CA ASP A 184 3.59 29.71 -24.17
C ASP A 184 3.95 31.18 -23.93
N GLY A 185 4.69 31.50 -22.87
CA GLY A 185 5.05 32.88 -22.50
C GLY A 185 3.97 33.64 -21.73
N SER A 186 2.87 32.99 -21.34
CA SER A 186 1.74 33.59 -20.59
C SER A 186 1.99 33.79 -19.09
N ILE A 187 3.17 33.43 -18.60
CA ILE A 187 3.61 33.67 -17.23
C ILE A 187 5.12 33.96 -17.20
N SER A 188 5.52 34.88 -16.33
CA SER A 188 6.93 35.21 -16.12
C SER A 188 7.68 34.04 -15.47
N ALA A 189 9.01 34.01 -15.62
CA ALA A 189 9.84 32.98 -14.97
C ALA A 189 9.71 32.99 -13.44
N ARG A 190 9.56 34.18 -12.83
CA ARG A 190 9.34 34.34 -11.39
C ARG A 190 7.98 33.79 -10.96
N GLY A 191 6.92 34.13 -11.68
CA GLY A 191 5.57 33.61 -11.42
C GLY A 191 5.50 32.09 -11.59
N TYR A 192 6.13 31.56 -12.64
CA TYR A 192 6.27 30.12 -12.85
C TYR A 192 6.97 29.44 -11.67
N THR A 193 8.12 29.97 -11.24
CA THR A 193 8.89 29.42 -10.11
C THR A 193 8.06 29.38 -8.84
N GLY A 194 7.37 30.48 -8.50
CA GLY A 194 6.56 30.57 -7.28
C GLY A 194 5.38 29.59 -7.28
N TRP A 195 4.62 29.53 -8.37
CA TRP A 195 3.49 28.59 -8.49
C TRP A 195 3.95 27.14 -8.53
N LEU A 196 5.02 26.84 -9.25
CA LEU A 196 5.58 25.49 -9.30
C LEU A 196 6.07 25.06 -7.92
N ALA A 197 6.80 25.92 -7.19
CA ALA A 197 7.28 25.60 -5.84
C ALA A 197 6.11 25.32 -4.88
N LEU A 198 5.06 26.13 -4.93
CA LEU A 198 3.86 25.95 -4.11
C LEU A 198 3.17 24.61 -4.42
N LEU A 199 2.96 24.30 -5.70
CA LEU A 199 2.27 23.08 -6.12
C LEU A 199 3.11 21.83 -5.86
N LEU A 200 4.43 21.88 -6.08
CA LEU A 200 5.36 20.82 -5.73
C LEU A 200 5.37 20.54 -4.22
N THR A 201 5.36 21.60 -3.41
CA THR A 201 5.28 21.48 -1.93
C THR A 201 3.94 20.88 -1.52
N ALA A 202 2.84 21.34 -2.12
CA ALA A 202 1.51 20.79 -1.83
C ALA A 202 1.42 19.31 -2.21
N GLU A 203 1.89 18.94 -3.40
CA GLU A 203 1.92 17.54 -3.86
C GLU A 203 2.78 16.68 -2.94
N PHE A 204 4.00 17.12 -2.59
CA PHE A 204 4.88 16.38 -1.68
C PHE A 204 4.24 16.14 -0.31
N LEU A 205 3.53 17.14 0.23
CA LEU A 205 2.83 17.03 1.51
C LEU A 205 1.47 16.31 1.41
N CYS A 206 0.95 16.07 0.22
CA CYS A 206 -0.14 15.13 -0.04
C CYS A 206 0.39 13.71 -0.16
N SER A 207 1.43 13.51 -0.97
CA SER A 207 2.05 12.23 -1.30
C SER A 207 3.47 12.39 -1.82
N VAL A 208 4.44 11.90 -1.04
CA VAL A 208 5.85 11.86 -1.44
C VAL A 208 6.04 11.01 -2.70
N GLU A 209 5.30 9.91 -2.81
CA GLU A 209 5.39 8.98 -3.93
C GLU A 209 4.87 9.58 -5.24
N VAL A 210 3.71 10.24 -5.20
CA VAL A 210 3.17 10.92 -6.40
C VAL A 210 4.11 12.05 -6.81
N ALA A 211 4.63 12.84 -5.87
CA ALA A 211 5.63 13.87 -6.18
C ALA A 211 6.89 13.29 -6.85
N ALA A 212 7.40 12.15 -6.39
CA ALA A 212 8.56 11.48 -6.96
C ALA A 212 8.29 10.93 -8.38
N LEU A 213 7.18 10.20 -8.55
CA LEU A 213 6.76 9.68 -9.85
C LEU A 213 6.48 10.80 -10.86
N MET A 214 5.85 11.89 -10.42
CA MET A 214 5.58 13.06 -11.25
C MET A 214 6.89 13.70 -11.71
N THR A 215 7.88 13.80 -10.82
CA THR A 215 9.22 14.30 -11.16
C THR A 215 9.88 13.44 -12.23
N ALA A 216 9.78 12.10 -12.12
CA ALA A 216 10.30 11.17 -13.12
C ALA A 216 9.57 11.31 -14.48
N VAL A 217 8.23 11.38 -14.47
CA VAL A 217 7.42 11.59 -15.69
C VAL A 217 7.70 12.94 -16.32
N ALA A 218 7.86 14.00 -15.52
CA ALA A 218 8.24 15.33 -16.00
C ALA A 218 9.64 15.34 -16.63
N GLY A 219 10.59 14.59 -16.06
CA GLY A 219 11.92 14.37 -16.64
C GLY A 219 11.86 13.65 -17.99
N ALA A 220 11.10 12.55 -18.07
CA ALA A 220 10.88 11.83 -19.33
C ALA A 220 10.20 12.71 -20.40
N ALA A 221 9.19 13.48 -20.00
CA ALA A 221 8.52 14.46 -20.83
C ALA A 221 9.50 15.56 -21.32
N PHE A 222 10.36 16.08 -20.45
CA PHE A 222 11.37 17.06 -20.84
C PHE A 222 12.33 16.49 -21.89
N VAL A 223 12.89 15.31 -21.65
CA VAL A 223 13.81 14.63 -22.60
C VAL A 223 13.13 14.38 -23.94
N LEU A 224 11.92 13.81 -23.93
CA LEU A 224 11.14 13.58 -25.14
C LEU A 224 10.84 14.88 -25.89
N GLY A 225 10.55 15.96 -25.16
CA GLY A 225 10.33 17.29 -25.70
C GLY A 225 11.57 17.84 -26.43
N LEU A 226 12.77 17.61 -25.91
CA LEU A 226 14.02 18.04 -26.56
C LEU A 226 14.29 17.33 -27.89
N PHE A 227 13.84 16.08 -28.04
CA PHE A 227 14.01 15.29 -29.26
C PHE A 227 12.95 15.60 -30.32
N LEU A 228 11.69 15.83 -29.90
CA LEU A 228 10.57 15.97 -30.83
C LEU A 228 10.34 17.40 -31.31
N PHE A 229 10.68 18.40 -30.50
CA PHE A 229 10.49 19.81 -30.84
C PHE A 229 11.81 20.48 -31.25
N SER A 230 11.73 21.38 -32.22
CA SER A 230 12.88 22.12 -32.76
C SER A 230 12.65 23.64 -32.68
N GLY A 231 13.69 24.42 -33.01
CA GLY A 231 13.61 25.89 -33.10
C GLY A 231 13.22 26.57 -31.79
N ASP A 232 12.29 27.52 -31.87
CA ASP A 232 11.83 28.32 -30.73
C ASP A 232 11.18 27.49 -29.63
N THR A 233 10.39 26.48 -29.98
CA THR A 233 9.73 25.64 -28.98
C THR A 233 10.76 24.90 -28.13
N ARG A 234 11.83 24.38 -28.73
CA ARG A 234 12.94 23.76 -27.98
C ARG A 234 13.63 24.76 -27.05
N ARG A 235 13.88 25.99 -27.52
CA ARG A 235 14.44 27.06 -26.67
C ARG A 235 13.54 27.37 -25.46
N ARG A 236 12.22 27.42 -25.67
CA ARG A 236 11.25 27.66 -24.61
C ARG A 236 11.19 26.50 -23.60
N ILE A 237 11.25 25.26 -24.07
CA ILE A 237 11.35 24.07 -23.21
C ILE A 237 12.63 24.15 -22.36
N VAL A 238 13.79 24.42 -22.95
CA VAL A 238 15.04 24.58 -22.19
C VAL A 238 14.97 25.74 -21.19
N SER A 239 14.24 26.81 -21.51
CA SER A 239 14.12 27.98 -20.64
C SER A 239 13.43 27.71 -19.30
N ILE A 240 12.74 26.57 -19.14
CA ILE A 240 12.09 26.22 -17.87
C ILE A 240 13.07 25.57 -16.87
N VAL A 241 14.23 25.08 -17.33
CA VAL A 241 15.17 24.30 -16.50
C VAL A 241 15.60 25.06 -15.25
N ILE A 242 16.12 26.29 -15.41
CA ILE A 242 16.59 27.09 -14.27
C ILE A 242 15.45 27.46 -13.31
N PRO A 243 14.31 28.02 -13.79
CA PRO A 243 13.15 28.26 -12.93
C PRO A 243 12.61 27.01 -12.21
N SER A 244 12.59 25.85 -12.88
CA SER A 244 12.19 24.59 -12.25
C SER A 244 13.16 24.15 -11.17
N ALA A 245 14.47 24.21 -11.45
CA ALA A 245 15.49 23.88 -10.45
C ALA A 245 15.37 24.77 -9.20
N LEU A 246 15.10 26.07 -9.39
CA LEU A 246 14.84 26.98 -8.28
C LEU A 246 13.54 26.62 -7.53
N ALA A 247 12.49 26.21 -8.23
CA ALA A 247 11.25 25.76 -7.60
C ALA A 247 11.44 24.50 -6.74
N TYR A 248 12.21 23.51 -7.24
CA TYR A 248 12.60 22.33 -6.45
C TYR A 248 13.47 22.71 -5.25
N ALA A 249 14.37 23.68 -5.38
CA ALA A 249 15.16 24.17 -4.25
C ALA A 249 14.28 24.83 -3.17
N ILE A 250 13.32 25.65 -3.57
CA ILE A 250 12.35 26.26 -2.64
C ILE A 250 11.51 25.18 -1.96
N MET A 251 10.99 24.21 -2.71
CA MET A 251 10.27 23.06 -2.16
C MET A 251 11.13 22.32 -1.14
N ALA A 252 12.38 21.96 -1.49
CA ALA A 252 13.29 21.23 -0.62
C ALA A 252 13.57 21.97 0.69
N VAL A 253 13.69 23.31 0.65
CA VAL A 253 13.80 24.13 1.87
C VAL A 253 12.51 24.07 2.68
N ALA A 254 11.34 24.24 2.03
CA ALA A 254 10.04 24.24 2.70
C ALA A 254 9.73 22.89 3.38
N VAL A 255 10.07 21.77 2.73
CA VAL A 255 9.86 20.42 3.28
C VAL A 255 11.09 19.86 4.00
N SER A 256 12.12 20.68 4.26
CA SER A 256 13.36 20.22 4.90
C SER A 256 13.17 19.52 6.25
N PRO A 257 12.20 19.88 7.12
CA PRO A 257 11.96 19.10 8.34
C PRO A 257 11.45 17.68 8.05
N TYR A 258 10.61 17.52 7.02
CA TYR A 258 10.14 16.22 6.57
C TYR A 258 11.32 15.41 6.02
N LEU A 259 12.11 16.02 5.11
CA LEU A 259 13.28 15.36 4.50
C LEU A 259 14.30 14.94 5.56
N TYR A 260 14.52 15.77 6.59
CA TYR A 260 15.37 15.42 7.72
C TYR A 260 14.81 14.22 8.48
N ALA A 261 13.52 14.21 8.83
CA ALA A 261 12.89 13.08 9.52
C ALA A 261 12.97 11.78 8.70
N MET A 262 12.76 11.89 7.38
CA MET A 262 12.84 10.79 6.43
C MET A 262 14.27 10.25 6.30
N LEU A 263 15.26 11.10 6.04
CA LEU A 263 16.62 10.66 5.69
C LEU A 263 17.50 10.37 6.92
N ALA A 264 17.30 11.05 8.05
CA ALA A 264 18.18 10.90 9.21
C ALA A 264 17.87 9.67 10.08
N HIS A 265 16.65 9.11 10.00
CA HIS A 265 16.16 8.10 10.94
C HIS A 265 15.83 6.76 10.27
N SER A 266 16.68 6.32 9.33
CA SER A 266 16.65 5.06 8.55
C SER A 266 15.94 5.15 7.20
N PHE A 267 16.55 4.55 6.18
CA PHE A 267 16.02 4.38 4.82
C PHE A 267 15.53 2.92 4.66
N PRO A 268 14.34 2.65 4.08
CA PRO A 268 13.94 1.28 3.72
C PRO A 268 14.94 0.70 2.71
N HIS A 269 15.63 -0.38 3.05
CA HIS A 269 16.67 -0.94 2.17
C HIS A 269 16.11 -1.83 1.06
N GLU A 270 14.80 -2.09 1.07
CA GLU A 270 14.08 -2.90 0.09
C GLU A 270 12.65 -2.39 -0.12
N PRO A 271 12.05 -2.69 -1.29
CA PRO A 271 10.66 -2.41 -1.60
C PRO A 271 9.72 -2.83 -0.47
N ILE A 272 8.99 -1.87 0.10
CA ILE A 272 7.94 -2.13 1.10
C ILE A 272 6.90 -3.09 0.51
N TRP A 273 6.61 -2.91 -0.78
CA TRP A 273 5.64 -3.66 -1.54
C TRP A 273 6.26 -4.18 -2.83
N SER A 274 5.80 -5.34 -3.31
CA SER A 274 6.34 -5.95 -4.52
C SER A 274 5.92 -5.17 -5.78
N PRO A 275 6.86 -4.60 -6.56
CA PRO A 275 6.53 -3.91 -7.81
C PRO A 275 5.89 -4.85 -8.84
N GLU A 276 6.21 -6.15 -8.80
CA GLU A 276 5.59 -7.17 -9.67
C GLU A 276 4.12 -7.39 -9.33
N ARG A 277 3.76 -7.39 -8.02
CA ARG A 277 2.38 -7.61 -7.59
C ARG A 277 1.46 -6.45 -8.00
N PHE A 278 1.98 -5.24 -8.05
CA PHE A 278 1.26 -4.01 -8.34
C PHE A 278 1.65 -3.47 -9.72
N SER A 279 1.41 -4.31 -10.73
CA SER A 279 1.70 -4.07 -12.14
C SER A 279 0.43 -4.23 -12.97
N ALA A 280 0.31 -3.44 -14.05
CA ALA A 280 -0.83 -3.53 -14.95
C ALA A 280 -0.81 -4.85 -15.73
N ASP A 281 -1.97 -5.50 -15.82
CA ASP A 281 -2.18 -6.63 -16.72
C ASP A 281 -2.56 -6.11 -18.12
N LEU A 282 -2.17 -6.82 -19.19
CA LEU A 282 -2.58 -6.40 -20.54
C LEU A 282 -4.11 -6.46 -20.71
N LEU A 283 -4.77 -7.47 -20.13
CA LEU A 283 -6.20 -7.65 -20.31
C LEU A 283 -7.01 -6.61 -19.53
N SER A 284 -6.51 -6.12 -18.40
CA SER A 284 -7.23 -5.16 -17.55
C SER A 284 -7.40 -3.78 -18.20
N PHE A 285 -6.58 -3.43 -19.21
CA PHE A 285 -6.83 -2.22 -20.01
C PHE A 285 -8.18 -2.25 -20.77
N VAL A 286 -8.72 -3.43 -21.08
CA VAL A 286 -9.94 -3.61 -21.90
C VAL A 286 -11.05 -4.36 -21.16
N ALA A 287 -10.70 -5.13 -20.14
CA ALA A 287 -11.65 -5.84 -19.28
C ALA A 287 -11.70 -5.17 -17.90
N PRO A 288 -12.85 -4.56 -17.53
CA PRO A 288 -12.98 -3.85 -16.26
C PRO A 288 -13.04 -4.82 -15.08
N THR A 289 -12.76 -4.28 -13.89
CA THR A 289 -12.99 -4.95 -12.59
C THR A 289 -14.31 -4.50 -11.98
N GLU A 290 -14.68 -5.04 -10.81
CA GLU A 290 -15.85 -4.58 -10.06
C GLU A 290 -15.87 -3.09 -9.72
N ILE A 291 -14.77 -2.35 -9.89
CA ILE A 291 -14.70 -0.90 -9.68
C ILE A 291 -15.64 -0.17 -10.66
N ASN A 292 -15.78 -0.69 -11.87
CA ASN A 292 -16.67 -0.15 -12.89
C ASN A 292 -17.94 -0.98 -13.02
N TRP A 293 -19.06 -0.33 -13.34
CA TRP A 293 -20.36 -0.98 -13.46
C TRP A 293 -20.35 -2.17 -14.44
N ILE A 294 -19.74 -2.01 -15.62
CA ILE A 294 -19.67 -3.09 -16.61
C ILE A 294 -18.91 -4.30 -16.05
N GLY A 295 -17.90 -4.08 -15.19
CA GLY A 295 -17.09 -5.13 -14.60
C GLY A 295 -17.79 -5.95 -13.53
N THR A 296 -18.98 -5.52 -13.04
CA THR A 296 -19.79 -6.34 -12.12
C THR A 296 -20.44 -7.55 -12.81
N ALA A 297 -20.36 -7.66 -14.14
CA ALA A 297 -20.85 -8.82 -14.86
C ALA A 297 -19.97 -10.06 -14.61
N ARG A 298 -20.60 -11.25 -14.50
CA ARG A 298 -19.93 -12.52 -14.13
C ARG A 298 -18.67 -12.85 -14.95
N PRO A 299 -18.61 -12.67 -16.28
CA PRO A 299 -17.40 -12.98 -17.05
C PRO A 299 -16.20 -12.11 -16.66
N PHE A 300 -16.44 -10.82 -16.40
CA PHE A 300 -15.39 -9.90 -15.99
C PHE A 300 -14.95 -10.16 -14.55
N MET A 301 -15.88 -10.42 -13.64
CA MET A 301 -15.55 -10.86 -12.27
C MET A 301 -14.68 -12.12 -12.24
N ALA A 302 -14.96 -13.10 -13.10
CA ALA A 302 -14.17 -14.33 -13.17
C ALA A 302 -12.74 -14.04 -13.66
N LEU A 303 -12.59 -13.16 -14.65
CA LEU A 303 -11.29 -12.77 -15.19
C LEU A 303 -10.50 -11.88 -14.21
N ALA A 304 -11.17 -10.93 -13.55
CA ALA A 304 -10.56 -9.97 -12.63
C ALA A 304 -10.01 -10.62 -11.35
N ARG A 305 -10.50 -11.81 -10.99
CA ARG A 305 -9.94 -12.63 -9.89
C ARG A 305 -8.52 -13.08 -10.15
N ASP A 306 -8.16 -13.30 -11.42
CA ASP A 306 -6.82 -13.75 -11.79
C ASP A 306 -5.83 -12.59 -11.87
N TYR A 307 -6.32 -11.34 -11.98
CA TYR A 307 -5.47 -10.15 -11.94
C TYR A 307 -4.77 -10.00 -10.59
N ARG A 308 -3.49 -9.61 -10.64
CA ARG A 308 -2.65 -9.36 -9.46
C ARG A 308 -3.09 -8.08 -8.72
N GLY A 309 -2.58 -7.90 -7.51
CA GLY A 309 -2.92 -6.74 -6.68
C GLY A 309 -4.23 -6.90 -5.89
N ILE A 310 -4.52 -5.88 -5.09
CA ILE A 310 -5.79 -5.70 -4.37
C ILE A 310 -6.74 -4.84 -5.21
N VAL A 311 -8.03 -4.78 -4.88
CA VAL A 311 -9.02 -4.09 -5.73
C VAL A 311 -8.72 -2.60 -5.85
N GLU A 312 -8.20 -1.99 -4.80
CA GLU A 312 -7.79 -0.58 -4.67
C GLU A 312 -6.70 -0.21 -5.70
N GLU A 313 -5.89 -1.18 -6.12
CA GLU A 313 -4.74 -0.99 -7.02
C GLU A 313 -5.05 -1.49 -8.45
N LYS A 314 -6.29 -1.88 -8.76
CA LYS A 314 -6.73 -2.35 -10.09
C LYS A 314 -7.41 -1.24 -10.91
N GLY A 315 -6.70 -0.11 -11.04
CA GLY A 315 -7.21 1.14 -11.62
C GLY A 315 -6.86 1.40 -13.09
N GLU A 316 -6.32 0.43 -13.83
CA GLU A 316 -5.74 0.61 -15.17
C GLU A 316 -6.74 0.53 -16.34
N TYR A 317 -7.99 0.21 -16.08
CA TYR A 317 -9.00 0.02 -17.12
C TYR A 317 -9.22 1.28 -17.98
N LEU A 318 -9.00 1.18 -19.30
CA LEU A 318 -9.24 2.27 -20.25
C LEU A 318 -10.57 2.09 -20.98
N GLY A 319 -10.91 0.85 -21.31
CA GLY A 319 -12.07 0.53 -22.13
C GLY A 319 -11.92 0.93 -23.60
N ILE A 320 -12.75 0.31 -24.44
CA ILE A 320 -12.67 0.45 -25.90
C ILE A 320 -12.93 1.91 -26.35
N ALA A 321 -13.78 2.64 -25.64
CA ALA A 321 -14.14 4.02 -25.98
C ALA A 321 -12.96 5.00 -25.83
N LEU A 322 -12.19 4.91 -24.75
CA LEU A 322 -10.98 5.74 -24.57
C LEU A 322 -9.88 5.31 -25.54
N LEU A 323 -9.68 4.00 -25.75
CA LEU A 323 -8.72 3.49 -26.74
C LEU A 323 -9.04 3.98 -28.16
N ALA A 324 -10.32 3.96 -28.56
CA ALA A 324 -10.77 4.51 -29.84
C ALA A 324 -10.50 6.02 -29.95
N THR A 325 -10.62 6.75 -28.83
CA THR A 325 -10.31 8.19 -28.77
C THR A 325 -8.81 8.46 -28.94
N VAL A 326 -7.95 7.65 -28.29
CA VAL A 326 -6.49 7.70 -28.47
C VAL A 326 -6.11 7.38 -29.92
N GLU A 327 -6.72 6.37 -30.54
CA GLU A 327 -6.48 6.02 -31.95
C GLU A 327 -6.96 7.13 -32.89
N ALA A 328 -8.13 7.74 -32.63
CA ALA A 328 -8.60 8.89 -33.40
C ALA A 328 -7.65 10.09 -33.30
N TYR A 329 -7.08 10.32 -32.12
CA TYR A 329 -6.04 11.33 -31.92
C TYR A 329 -4.77 11.00 -32.71
N ARG A 330 -4.29 9.75 -32.66
CA ARG A 330 -3.13 9.30 -33.43
C ARG A 330 -3.30 9.55 -34.92
N ARG A 331 -4.40 9.12 -35.51
CA ARG A 331 -4.66 9.29 -36.95
C ARG A 331 -4.60 10.76 -37.39
N ARG A 332 -5.07 11.69 -36.56
CA ARG A 332 -5.15 13.12 -36.88
C ARG A 332 -3.87 13.89 -36.54
N ASN A 333 -3.18 13.51 -35.48
CA ASN A 333 -2.10 14.31 -34.89
C ASN A 333 -0.71 13.69 -34.99
N TRP A 334 -0.56 12.45 -35.50
CA TRP A 334 0.76 11.80 -35.58
C TRP A 334 1.78 12.55 -36.43
N ALA A 335 1.34 13.35 -37.40
CA ALA A 335 2.24 14.18 -38.19
C ALA A 335 2.89 15.31 -37.37
N SER A 336 2.25 15.79 -36.31
CA SER A 336 2.75 16.90 -35.49
C SER A 336 3.66 16.41 -34.35
N SER A 337 4.68 17.21 -34.02
CA SER A 337 5.56 16.91 -32.87
C SER A 337 4.78 16.82 -31.55
N ALA A 338 3.76 17.66 -31.37
CA ALA A 338 2.89 17.62 -30.19
C ALA A 338 2.03 16.34 -30.11
N GLY A 339 1.53 15.87 -31.26
CA GLY A 339 0.82 14.59 -31.33
C GLY A 339 1.71 13.41 -30.98
N LYS A 340 2.92 13.34 -31.58
CA LYS A 340 3.92 12.33 -31.25
C LYS A 340 4.32 12.39 -29.78
N PHE A 341 4.53 13.59 -29.23
CA PHE A 341 4.89 13.79 -27.83
C PHE A 341 3.87 13.18 -26.88
N MET A 342 2.58 13.52 -27.03
CA MET A 342 1.52 12.99 -26.17
C MET A 342 1.40 11.46 -26.25
N LEU A 343 1.50 10.90 -27.46
CA LEU A 343 1.33 9.46 -27.69
C LEU A 343 2.54 8.64 -27.24
N LEU A 344 3.75 9.13 -27.47
CA LEU A 344 4.97 8.45 -27.03
C LEU A 344 5.13 8.53 -25.51
N LEU A 345 4.76 9.66 -24.89
CA LEU A 345 4.72 9.78 -23.43
C LEU A 345 3.67 8.84 -22.83
N LEU A 346 2.46 8.79 -23.40
CA LEU A 346 1.43 7.84 -22.97
C LEU A 346 1.92 6.40 -23.09
N LEU A 347 2.52 6.03 -24.22
CA LEU A 347 3.06 4.69 -24.46
C LEU A 347 4.16 4.34 -23.45
N LEU A 348 5.08 5.26 -23.18
CA LEU A 348 6.14 5.07 -22.19
C LEU A 348 5.57 4.81 -20.79
N ILE A 349 4.57 5.59 -20.39
CA ILE A 349 3.88 5.47 -19.10
C ILE A 349 3.14 4.13 -19.00
N VAL A 350 2.39 3.75 -20.04
CA VAL A 350 1.65 2.47 -20.07
C VAL A 350 2.62 1.29 -19.98
N ILE A 351 3.70 1.30 -20.76
CA ILE A 351 4.74 0.25 -20.70
C ILE A 351 5.38 0.17 -19.32
N ALA A 352 5.68 1.32 -18.72
CA ALA A 352 6.24 1.39 -17.38
C ALA A 352 5.24 0.87 -16.33
N ALA A 353 3.94 1.16 -16.48
CA ALA A 353 2.88 0.71 -15.58
C ALA A 353 2.66 -0.81 -15.60
N MET A 354 3.02 -1.50 -16.70
CA MET A 354 3.05 -2.97 -16.76
C MET A 354 4.13 -3.58 -15.86
N GLY A 355 5.01 -2.77 -15.27
CA GLY A 355 5.97 -3.17 -14.25
C GLY A 355 7.06 -4.10 -14.75
N PRO A 356 7.75 -4.84 -13.85
CA PRO A 356 8.99 -5.55 -14.18
C PRO A 356 8.78 -6.82 -15.01
N LEU A 357 7.59 -7.43 -14.94
CA LEU A 357 7.21 -8.60 -15.73
C LEU A 357 5.94 -8.30 -16.48
N PHE A 358 5.89 -8.70 -17.75
CA PHE A 358 4.69 -8.58 -18.57
C PHE A 358 3.63 -9.59 -18.10
N HIS A 359 2.38 -9.15 -17.89
CA HIS A 359 1.29 -10.03 -17.44
C HIS A 359 0.13 -10.08 -18.44
N ILE A 360 -0.44 -11.27 -18.62
CA ILE A 360 -1.69 -11.50 -19.35
C ILE A 360 -2.58 -12.43 -18.52
N GLY A 361 -3.73 -11.92 -18.07
CA GLY A 361 -4.69 -12.70 -17.28
C GLY A 361 -4.06 -13.31 -16.02
N GLY A 362 -3.22 -12.54 -15.32
CA GLY A 362 -2.53 -12.95 -14.10
C GLY A 362 -1.25 -13.78 -14.31
N ARG A 363 -0.97 -14.19 -15.56
CA ARG A 363 0.19 -15.03 -15.89
C ARG A 363 1.37 -14.16 -16.29
N ALA A 364 2.50 -14.35 -15.60
CA ALA A 364 3.74 -13.66 -15.91
C ALA A 364 4.38 -14.22 -17.19
N GLY A 365 4.88 -13.32 -18.03
CA GLY A 365 5.60 -13.58 -19.26
C GLY A 365 7.08 -13.24 -19.12
N PHE A 366 7.57 -12.35 -19.97
CA PHE A 366 8.98 -11.94 -20.03
C PHE A 366 9.25 -10.64 -19.26
N ALA A 367 10.53 -10.36 -18.99
CA ALA A 367 10.96 -9.16 -18.29
C ALA A 367 10.78 -7.89 -19.13
N MET A 368 10.27 -6.84 -18.50
CA MET A 368 9.95 -5.55 -19.09
C MET A 368 10.96 -4.48 -18.65
N PRO A 369 11.00 -3.28 -19.29
CA PRO A 369 11.99 -2.25 -18.97
C PRO A 369 12.04 -1.83 -17.50
N TRP A 370 10.89 -1.89 -16.80
CA TRP A 370 10.82 -1.58 -15.37
C TRP A 370 11.64 -2.54 -14.50
N ALA A 371 12.00 -3.74 -14.98
CA ALA A 371 12.89 -4.66 -14.25
C ALA A 371 14.30 -4.08 -14.02
N ILE A 372 14.68 -3.05 -14.78
CA ILE A 372 15.91 -2.28 -14.56
C ILE A 372 15.63 -1.14 -13.58
N VAL A 373 14.51 -0.43 -13.75
CA VAL A 373 14.11 0.70 -12.90
C VAL A 373 13.89 0.26 -11.46
N SER A 374 13.30 -0.92 -11.23
CA SER A 374 13.07 -1.49 -9.91
C SER A 374 14.35 -1.85 -9.14
N LYS A 375 15.51 -1.79 -9.80
CA LYS A 375 16.83 -1.96 -9.16
C LYS A 375 17.48 -0.63 -8.75
N LEU A 376 16.93 0.50 -9.18
CA LEU A 376 17.45 1.82 -8.82
C LEU A 376 16.95 2.20 -7.41
N PRO A 377 17.82 2.74 -6.54
CA PRO A 377 17.41 3.21 -5.23
C PRO A 377 16.27 4.24 -5.34
N ILE A 378 15.36 4.27 -4.37
CA ILE A 378 14.19 5.17 -4.30
C ILE A 378 13.08 4.79 -5.31
N LEU A 379 13.42 4.50 -6.57
CA LEU A 379 12.46 4.05 -7.58
C LEU A 379 12.05 2.59 -7.42
N SER A 380 12.83 1.80 -6.66
CA SER A 380 12.49 0.44 -6.25
C SER A 380 11.19 0.38 -5.44
N GLU A 381 10.87 1.44 -4.70
CA GLU A 381 9.69 1.54 -3.84
C GLU A 381 8.41 1.90 -4.60
N ALA A 382 8.54 2.48 -5.79
CA ALA A 382 7.41 3.01 -6.53
C ALA A 382 6.60 1.88 -7.18
N LEU A 383 5.28 1.88 -6.98
CA LEU A 383 4.41 0.90 -7.60
C LEU A 383 4.14 1.27 -9.07
N PRO A 384 4.48 0.40 -10.04
CA PRO A 384 4.30 0.68 -11.45
C PRO A 384 2.87 1.11 -11.82
N ILE A 385 1.88 0.42 -11.27
CA ILE A 385 0.47 0.64 -11.60
C ILE A 385 0.00 2.08 -11.36
N ARG A 386 0.59 2.77 -10.37
CA ARG A 386 0.26 4.16 -10.02
C ARG A 386 0.67 5.17 -11.08
N LEU A 387 1.52 4.79 -12.04
CA LEU A 387 1.80 5.60 -13.22
C LEU A 387 0.56 5.82 -14.10
N MET A 388 -0.48 4.98 -13.97
CA MET A 388 -1.74 5.16 -14.70
C MET A 388 -2.42 6.49 -14.39
N LEU A 389 -2.17 7.11 -13.23
CA LEU A 389 -2.54 8.50 -12.95
C LEU A 389 -2.17 9.44 -14.10
N TYR A 390 -0.91 9.40 -14.54
CA TYR A 390 -0.40 10.28 -15.60
C TYR A 390 -0.94 9.87 -16.97
N ALA A 391 -1.18 8.58 -17.19
CA ALA A 391 -1.83 8.10 -18.41
C ALA A 391 -3.25 8.69 -18.54
N PHE A 392 -4.05 8.66 -17.48
CA PHE A 392 -5.39 9.26 -17.48
C PHE A 392 -5.36 10.78 -17.66
N LEU A 393 -4.35 11.48 -17.14
CA LEU A 393 -4.20 12.92 -17.39
C LEU A 393 -3.96 13.19 -18.89
N ILE A 394 -3.05 12.43 -19.50
CA ILE A 394 -2.76 12.54 -20.95
C ILE A 394 -3.99 12.18 -21.78
N ILE A 395 -4.70 11.11 -21.43
CA ILE A 395 -5.92 10.67 -22.11
C ILE A 395 -7.04 11.69 -21.94
N GLY A 396 -7.15 12.35 -20.79
CA GLY A 396 -8.09 13.44 -20.54
C GLY A 396 -7.83 14.63 -21.49
N VAL A 397 -6.57 15.04 -21.62
CA VAL A 397 -6.17 16.12 -22.55
C VAL A 397 -6.40 15.69 -24.00
N ILE A 398 -6.02 14.46 -24.38
CA ILE A 398 -6.29 13.91 -25.72
C ILE A 398 -7.78 13.93 -26.03
N THR A 399 -8.62 13.46 -25.10
CA THR A 399 -10.08 13.44 -25.24
C THR A 399 -10.61 14.84 -25.49
N ALA A 400 -10.16 15.83 -24.72
CA ALA A 400 -10.55 17.23 -24.91
C ALA A 400 -10.15 17.75 -26.31
N ILE A 401 -8.92 17.48 -26.77
CA ILE A 401 -8.44 17.91 -28.09
C ILE A 401 -9.24 17.25 -29.23
N VAL A 402 -9.50 15.95 -29.14
CA VAL A 402 -10.28 15.22 -30.15
C VAL A 402 -11.67 15.82 -30.27
N PHE A 403 -12.38 16.02 -29.16
CA PHE A 403 -13.75 16.54 -29.16
C PHE A 403 -13.84 18.01 -29.59
N ALA A 404 -12.85 18.82 -29.25
CA ALA A 404 -12.76 20.22 -29.68
C ALA A 404 -12.56 20.33 -31.21
N SER A 405 -11.67 19.51 -31.78
CA SER A 405 -11.33 19.53 -33.21
C SER A 405 -12.28 18.72 -34.11
N TRP A 406 -13.16 17.89 -33.54
CA TRP A 406 -14.03 17.02 -34.32
C TRP A 406 -15.16 17.78 -35.01
N ALA A 407 -15.14 17.83 -36.34
CA ALA A 407 -16.23 18.35 -37.17
C ALA A 407 -17.38 17.34 -37.31
N ALA A 408 -18.06 17.03 -36.21
CA ALA A 408 -19.26 16.19 -36.18
C ALA A 408 -20.46 16.95 -35.61
N ARG A 409 -21.67 16.48 -35.94
CA ARG A 409 -22.92 16.99 -35.39
C ARG A 409 -22.92 16.83 -33.86
N ALA A 410 -23.53 17.78 -33.15
CA ALA A 410 -23.53 17.82 -31.68
C ALA A 410 -24.01 16.51 -31.04
N TRP A 411 -25.09 15.89 -31.57
CA TRP A 411 -25.60 14.63 -31.04
C TRP A 411 -24.60 13.47 -31.15
N VAL A 412 -23.77 13.42 -32.20
CA VAL A 412 -22.71 12.39 -32.35
C VAL A 412 -21.64 12.57 -31.28
N LYS A 413 -21.25 13.82 -30.99
CA LYS A 413 -20.35 14.13 -29.89
C LYS A 413 -20.97 13.74 -28.55
N CYS A 414 -22.24 14.05 -28.32
CA CYS A 414 -22.94 13.66 -27.09
C CYS A 414 -22.98 12.13 -26.92
N LEU A 415 -23.27 11.37 -27.98
CA LEU A 415 -23.25 9.90 -27.93
C LEU A 415 -21.85 9.36 -27.66
N ALA A 416 -20.81 9.89 -28.29
CA ALA A 416 -19.43 9.48 -28.04
C ALA A 416 -18.98 9.82 -26.60
N ALA A 417 -19.35 10.99 -26.10
CA ALA A 417 -19.09 11.38 -24.70
C ALA A 417 -19.83 10.46 -23.73
N ALA A 418 -21.11 10.17 -23.99
CA ALA A 418 -21.90 9.24 -23.21
C ALA A 418 -21.29 7.82 -23.22
N ALA A 419 -20.80 7.34 -24.37
CA ALA A 419 -20.11 6.06 -24.46
C ALA A 419 -18.83 6.00 -23.60
N ILE A 420 -18.05 7.09 -23.56
CA ILE A 420 -16.88 7.19 -22.67
C ILE A 420 -17.33 7.15 -21.21
N ILE A 421 -18.29 8.01 -20.82
CA ILE A 421 -18.80 8.10 -19.45
C ILE A 421 -19.36 6.76 -18.97
N LEU A 422 -20.15 6.09 -19.81
CA LEU A 422 -20.74 4.78 -19.53
C LEU A 422 -19.68 3.68 -19.44
N SER A 423 -18.61 3.74 -20.25
CA SER A 423 -17.56 2.73 -20.20
C SER A 423 -16.83 2.71 -18.85
N ILE A 424 -16.60 3.88 -18.24
CA ILE A 424 -15.91 4.01 -16.95
C ILE A 424 -16.86 4.30 -15.78
N LEU A 425 -18.17 4.08 -15.94
CA LEU A 425 -19.14 4.36 -14.89
C LEU A 425 -18.77 3.55 -13.63
N PRO A 426 -18.78 4.15 -12.43
CA PRO A 426 -18.48 3.43 -11.20
C PRO A 426 -19.49 2.33 -10.90
N ASN A 427 -19.07 1.35 -10.10
CA ASN A 427 -19.92 0.32 -9.51
C ASN A 427 -21.22 0.94 -8.95
N PRO A 428 -22.41 0.41 -9.30
CA PRO A 428 -23.69 0.96 -8.86
C PRO A 428 -24.10 0.54 -7.44
N SER A 429 -23.36 -0.35 -6.77
CA SER A 429 -23.64 -0.74 -5.38
C SER A 429 -23.15 0.31 -4.38
N ALA A 430 -24.05 0.83 -3.53
CA ALA A 430 -23.69 1.80 -2.49
C ALA A 430 -22.73 1.21 -1.46
N SER A 431 -22.91 -0.05 -1.07
CA SER A 431 -22.05 -0.75 -0.11
C SER A 431 -20.66 -1.08 -0.65
N PHE A 432 -20.42 -0.90 -1.96
CA PHE A 432 -19.08 -1.06 -2.52
C PHE A 432 -18.16 0.12 -2.18
N TRP A 433 -18.72 1.32 -1.99
CA TRP A 433 -17.93 2.53 -1.76
C TRP A 433 -17.77 2.91 -0.30
N VAL A 434 -18.51 2.25 0.59
CA VAL A 434 -18.50 2.57 2.03
C VAL A 434 -18.46 1.31 2.87
N SER A 435 -17.73 1.37 3.97
CA SER A 435 -17.64 0.29 4.94
C SER A 435 -18.06 0.75 6.34
N PRO A 436 -18.78 -0.09 7.11
CA PRO A 436 -19.20 0.25 8.45
C PRO A 436 -18.00 0.26 9.42
N ILE A 437 -17.88 1.32 10.21
CA ILE A 437 -16.98 1.34 11.36
C ILE A 437 -17.70 0.75 12.55
N ASN A 438 -17.36 -0.49 12.86
CA ASN A 438 -17.88 -1.19 14.02
C ASN A 438 -17.06 -0.83 15.27
N LEU A 439 -17.12 0.42 15.75
CA LEU A 439 -16.47 0.79 17.03
C LEU A 439 -17.17 0.08 18.21
N PRO A 440 -16.46 -0.70 19.06
CA PRO A 440 -17.08 -1.31 20.24
C PRO A 440 -17.77 -0.30 21.17
N PRO A 441 -18.94 -0.63 21.76
CA PRO A 441 -19.54 0.13 22.85
C PRO A 441 -18.55 0.48 23.96
N PHE A 442 -17.59 -0.40 24.24
CA PHE A 442 -16.49 -0.17 25.17
C PHE A 442 -15.76 1.17 24.92
N PHE A 443 -15.49 1.49 23.65
CA PHE A 443 -14.85 2.74 23.25
C PHE A 443 -15.86 3.88 23.05
N SER A 444 -16.98 3.61 22.36
CA SER A 444 -17.93 4.67 21.99
C SER A 444 -18.72 5.24 23.18
N SER A 445 -18.94 4.46 24.24
CA SER A 445 -19.62 4.90 25.47
C SER A 445 -18.68 5.41 26.57
N GLY A 446 -17.35 5.39 26.33
CA GLY A 446 -16.37 5.85 27.31
C GLY A 446 -15.99 4.85 28.41
N GLN A 447 -16.50 3.61 28.36
CA GLN A 447 -16.23 2.56 29.35
C GLN A 447 -14.74 2.20 29.48
N TYR A 448 -13.95 2.38 28.41
CA TYR A 448 -12.50 2.17 28.44
C TYR A 448 -11.77 2.91 29.57
N ARG A 449 -12.28 4.06 30.02
CA ARG A 449 -11.68 4.84 31.12
C ARG A 449 -11.76 4.15 32.47
N GLN A 450 -12.62 3.15 32.62
CA GLN A 450 -12.79 2.38 33.86
C GLN A 450 -11.84 1.18 33.92
N GLN A 451 -11.41 0.67 32.77
CA GLN A 451 -10.61 -0.56 32.67
C GLN A 451 -9.16 -0.31 32.28
N ILE A 452 -8.88 0.84 31.64
CA ILE A 452 -7.56 1.19 31.11
C ILE A 452 -7.17 2.57 31.62
N ALA A 453 -5.95 2.70 32.11
CA ALA A 453 -5.34 3.95 32.52
C ALA A 453 -4.85 4.78 31.32
N PRO A 454 -4.80 6.12 31.42
CA PRO A 454 -4.21 6.95 30.38
C PRO A 454 -2.75 6.55 30.10
N GLY A 455 -2.41 6.35 28.84
CA GLY A 455 -1.06 5.97 28.40
C GLY A 455 -0.69 4.51 28.63
N GLU A 456 -1.61 3.69 29.13
CA GLU A 456 -1.41 2.25 29.32
C GLU A 456 -1.10 1.56 28.00
N VAL A 457 -0.20 0.57 28.03
CA VAL A 457 0.21 -0.19 26.85
C VAL A 457 -0.71 -1.36 26.64
N ILE A 458 -1.45 -1.34 25.54
CA ILE A 458 -2.37 -2.42 25.18
C ILE A 458 -1.83 -3.27 24.02
N LEU A 459 -2.28 -4.51 23.95
CA LEU A 459 -2.23 -5.33 22.74
C LEU A 459 -3.65 -5.44 22.16
N PRO A 460 -3.96 -4.76 21.05
CA PRO A 460 -5.24 -4.88 20.40
C PRO A 460 -5.31 -6.17 19.56
N VAL A 461 -6.44 -6.87 19.65
CA VAL A 461 -6.79 -8.03 18.83
C VAL A 461 -8.21 -7.77 18.27
N PRO A 462 -8.41 -7.69 16.95
CA PRO A 462 -7.47 -8.04 15.87
C PRO A 462 -6.27 -7.08 15.75
N PHE A 463 -5.12 -7.65 15.35
CA PHE A 463 -3.84 -6.96 15.31
C PHE A 463 -3.56 -6.29 13.97
N GLY A 464 -3.03 -5.07 14.00
CA GLY A 464 -2.56 -4.35 12.82
C GLY A 464 -3.65 -4.22 11.74
N GLU A 465 -3.30 -4.60 10.50
CA GLU A 465 -4.16 -4.51 9.31
C GLU A 465 -5.39 -5.43 9.33
N ARG A 466 -5.53 -6.33 10.31
CA ARG A 466 -6.69 -7.22 10.45
C ARG A 466 -7.88 -6.57 11.16
N GLY A 467 -7.67 -5.43 11.81
CA GLY A 467 -8.72 -4.77 12.59
C GLY A 467 -8.65 -3.26 12.50
N ILE A 468 -9.54 -2.62 13.24
CA ILE A 468 -9.69 -1.15 13.28
C ILE A 468 -9.11 -0.55 14.57
N SER A 469 -8.10 -1.18 15.16
CA SER A 469 -7.50 -0.74 16.43
C SER A 469 -6.88 0.66 16.36
N MET A 470 -6.34 1.03 15.18
CA MET A 470 -5.95 2.41 14.88
C MET A 470 -7.14 3.38 15.05
N TYR A 471 -8.34 2.99 14.62
CA TYR A 471 -9.53 3.81 14.84
C TYR A 471 -9.94 3.87 16.32
N TRP A 472 -9.77 2.80 17.11
CA TRP A 472 -10.04 2.82 18.56
C TRP A 472 -9.18 3.88 19.26
N GLN A 473 -7.89 3.93 18.94
CA GLN A 473 -6.97 4.93 19.50
C GLN A 473 -7.33 6.34 19.02
N ALA A 474 -7.70 6.51 17.74
CA ALA A 474 -8.13 7.81 17.21
C ALA A 474 -9.41 8.32 17.88
N ALA A 475 -10.43 7.46 18.02
CA ALA A 475 -11.73 7.78 18.61
C ALA A 475 -11.64 8.12 20.11
N THR A 476 -10.64 7.58 20.80
CA THR A 476 -10.37 7.88 22.21
C THR A 476 -9.41 9.06 22.41
N ASN A 477 -9.09 9.81 21.34
CA ASN A 477 -8.14 10.93 21.38
C ASN A 477 -6.75 10.51 21.88
N MET A 478 -6.25 9.39 21.36
CA MET A 478 -4.93 8.83 21.65
C MET A 478 -4.74 8.45 23.13
N TYR A 479 -5.78 7.89 23.76
CA TYR A 479 -5.82 7.66 25.22
C TYR A 479 -4.81 6.62 25.74
N PHE A 480 -4.51 5.60 24.95
CA PHE A 480 -3.63 4.49 25.30
C PHE A 480 -2.51 4.35 24.27
N ARG A 481 -1.51 3.52 24.57
CA ARG A 481 -0.42 3.14 23.66
C ARG A 481 -0.62 1.71 23.17
N MET A 482 -0.15 1.38 21.97
CA MET A 482 -0.31 0.04 21.41
C MET A 482 1.05 -0.63 21.21
N ALA A 483 1.21 -1.84 21.77
CA ALA A 483 2.26 -2.78 21.39
C ALA A 483 1.83 -3.45 20.08
N GLY A 484 1.95 -2.68 19.00
CA GLY A 484 1.42 -3.02 17.68
C GLY A 484 0.91 -1.78 16.97
N GLY A 485 0.42 -1.98 15.75
CA GLY A 485 -0.12 -0.91 14.92
C GLY A 485 -0.16 -1.32 13.46
N TYR A 486 -0.60 -0.39 12.62
CA TYR A 486 -0.54 -0.53 11.17
C TYR A 486 -0.12 0.80 10.59
N THR A 487 1.13 0.88 10.09
CA THR A 487 1.72 2.12 9.55
C THR A 487 2.42 1.88 8.22
N GLY A 488 2.07 0.80 7.50
CA GLY A 488 2.76 0.32 6.30
C GLY A 488 4.09 -0.40 6.60
N LEU A 489 4.94 0.18 7.46
CA LEU A 489 6.19 -0.43 7.93
C LEU A 489 6.03 -1.02 9.33
N THR A 490 6.37 -2.30 9.49
CA THR A 490 6.48 -2.98 10.79
C THR A 490 7.93 -2.89 11.28
N PRO A 491 8.20 -2.35 12.48
CA PRO A 491 9.56 -2.31 13.01
C PRO A 491 10.14 -3.71 13.18
N PHE A 492 11.43 -3.89 12.92
CA PHE A 492 12.11 -5.19 12.91
C PHE A 492 11.86 -6.03 14.18
N GLU A 493 11.93 -5.38 15.35
CA GLU A 493 11.68 -6.03 16.64
C GLU A 493 10.28 -6.65 16.75
N PHE A 494 9.28 -6.09 16.06
CA PHE A 494 7.95 -6.66 15.97
C PHE A 494 7.87 -7.71 14.85
N ASP A 495 8.42 -7.45 13.65
CA ASP A 495 8.33 -8.40 12.51
C ASP A 495 9.01 -9.74 12.80
N ARG A 496 10.06 -9.76 13.65
CA ARG A 496 10.75 -10.99 14.06
C ARG A 496 10.02 -11.82 15.13
N MET A 497 8.94 -11.30 15.72
CA MET A 497 8.22 -12.00 16.79
C MET A 497 7.25 -13.02 16.19
N PRO A 498 7.34 -14.31 16.57
CA PRO A 498 6.39 -15.32 16.08
C PRO A 498 4.93 -14.97 16.37
N ALA A 499 4.66 -14.37 17.54
CA ALA A 499 3.33 -13.89 17.92
C ALA A 499 2.75 -12.84 16.94
N VAL A 500 3.58 -11.97 16.34
CA VAL A 500 3.11 -10.99 15.35
C VAL A 500 2.67 -11.70 14.07
N GLY A 501 3.41 -12.70 13.62
CA GLY A 501 3.01 -13.54 12.49
C GLY A 501 1.65 -14.21 12.73
N PHE A 502 1.45 -14.80 13.90
CA PHE A 502 0.16 -15.36 14.31
C PHE A 502 -0.98 -14.34 14.29
N LEU A 503 -0.81 -13.22 15.01
CA LEU A 503 -1.85 -12.23 15.21
C LEU A 503 -2.23 -11.47 13.92
N SER A 504 -1.25 -11.16 13.07
CA SER A 504 -1.47 -10.41 11.83
C SER A 504 -1.84 -11.29 10.64
N ARG A 505 -1.27 -12.49 10.50
CA ARG A 505 -1.42 -13.31 9.29
C ARG A 505 -2.26 -14.57 9.52
N GLN A 506 -2.70 -14.86 10.75
CA GLN A 506 -3.56 -16.01 11.13
C GLN A 506 -2.93 -17.37 10.81
N ILE A 507 -1.62 -17.44 11.05
CA ILE A 507 -0.78 -18.61 10.77
C ILE A 507 -0.79 -19.56 11.97
N ASP A 508 -0.21 -20.74 11.82
CA ASP A 508 0.25 -21.54 12.93
C ASP A 508 1.27 -20.81 13.85
N LEU A 509 1.13 -21.03 15.14
CA LEU A 509 2.11 -20.61 16.14
C LEU A 509 2.42 -21.78 17.05
N PRO A 510 3.57 -22.45 16.85
CA PRO A 510 4.06 -23.41 17.82
C PRO A 510 4.18 -22.74 19.19
N GLU A 511 3.71 -23.42 20.24
CA GLU A 511 3.79 -22.93 21.63
C GLU A 511 3.16 -21.54 21.81
N ALA A 512 2.00 -21.32 21.18
CA ALA A 512 1.35 -20.02 21.07
C ALA A 512 1.20 -19.24 22.39
N GLY A 513 0.85 -19.93 23.47
CA GLY A 513 0.72 -19.31 24.78
C GLY A 513 2.03 -18.75 25.32
N ASP A 514 3.12 -19.51 25.22
CA ASP A 514 4.43 -19.10 25.69
C ASP A 514 5.04 -18.00 24.82
N GLN A 515 4.87 -18.10 23.50
CA GLN A 515 5.24 -17.05 22.55
C GLN A 515 4.48 -15.74 22.82
N LEU A 516 3.18 -15.81 23.13
CA LEU A 516 2.40 -14.64 23.48
C LEU A 516 2.81 -14.03 24.83
N LYS A 517 3.11 -14.85 25.85
CA LYS A 517 3.63 -14.38 27.14
C LYS A 517 4.96 -13.64 26.97
N ALA A 518 5.86 -14.18 26.15
CA ALA A 518 7.13 -13.53 25.81
C ALA A 518 6.91 -12.18 25.08
N TYR A 519 5.97 -12.14 24.15
CA TYR A 519 5.57 -10.89 23.48
C TYR A 519 5.05 -9.84 24.48
N ILE A 520 4.10 -10.23 25.34
CA ILE A 520 3.50 -9.37 26.37
C ILE A 520 4.57 -8.80 27.29
N ALA A 521 5.45 -9.66 27.83
CA ALA A 521 6.52 -9.26 28.73
C ALA A 521 7.53 -8.32 28.05
N ARG A 522 7.92 -8.63 26.81
CA ARG A 522 8.92 -7.86 26.07
C ARG A 522 8.47 -6.44 25.73
N PHE A 523 7.22 -6.29 25.30
CA PHE A 523 6.69 -4.98 24.90
C PHE A 523 5.95 -4.26 26.03
N GLY A 524 5.96 -4.84 27.24
CA GLY A 524 5.35 -4.24 28.43
C GLY A 524 3.84 -4.08 28.30
N VAL A 525 3.16 -5.06 27.70
CA VAL A 525 1.70 -5.04 27.54
C VAL A 525 1.04 -5.18 28.91
N GLN A 526 0.16 -4.23 29.23
CA GLN A 526 -0.57 -4.12 30.49
C GLN A 526 -2.01 -4.60 30.36
N ALA A 527 -2.60 -4.52 29.16
CA ALA A 527 -3.90 -5.13 28.86
C ALA A 527 -3.95 -5.70 27.44
N VAL A 528 -4.58 -6.87 27.26
CA VAL A 528 -4.95 -7.38 25.93
C VAL A 528 -6.42 -7.11 25.70
N LEU A 529 -6.76 -6.48 24.58
CA LEU A 529 -8.14 -6.14 24.23
C LEU A 529 -8.57 -6.94 23.00
N LEU A 530 -9.50 -7.88 23.19
CA LEU A 530 -10.10 -8.67 22.13
C LEU A 530 -11.45 -8.08 21.72
N ASP A 531 -11.64 -7.73 20.45
CA ASP A 531 -12.97 -7.41 19.92
C ASP A 531 -13.78 -8.70 19.76
N GLU A 532 -14.72 -8.93 20.67
CA GLU A 532 -15.50 -10.17 20.73
C GLU A 532 -16.56 -10.26 19.63
N ARG A 533 -16.75 -9.16 18.90
CA ARG A 533 -17.67 -9.08 17.76
C ARG A 533 -16.98 -9.43 16.45
N ASP A 534 -15.66 -9.55 16.46
CA ASP A 534 -14.92 -9.98 15.28
C ASP A 534 -15.23 -11.46 14.98
N ILE A 535 -15.49 -11.76 13.71
CA ILE A 535 -15.85 -13.11 13.26
C ILE A 535 -14.74 -14.14 13.50
N GLN A 536 -13.49 -13.69 13.70
CA GLN A 536 -12.32 -14.53 13.96
C GLN A 536 -11.93 -14.57 15.43
N ALA A 537 -12.71 -13.95 16.34
CA ALA A 537 -12.47 -13.96 17.79
C ALA A 537 -12.19 -15.37 18.35
N PHE A 538 -12.89 -16.38 17.82
CA PHE A 538 -12.75 -17.78 18.21
C PHE A 538 -11.34 -18.36 18.01
N GLN A 539 -10.54 -17.79 17.10
CA GLN A 539 -9.17 -18.26 16.81
C GLN A 539 -8.16 -17.77 17.85
N TRP A 540 -8.37 -16.57 18.38
CA TRP A 540 -7.45 -15.97 19.35
C TRP A 540 -7.76 -16.39 20.78
N ARG A 541 -9.03 -16.67 21.10
CA ARG A 541 -9.48 -17.09 22.45
C ARG A 541 -8.64 -18.21 23.07
N PRO A 542 -8.38 -19.36 22.41
CA PRO A 542 -7.60 -20.44 23.03
C PRO A 542 -6.18 -20.01 23.42
N VAL A 543 -5.56 -19.13 22.63
CA VAL A 543 -4.23 -18.60 22.91
C VAL A 543 -4.28 -17.57 24.04
N LEU A 544 -5.30 -16.71 24.08
CA LEU A 544 -5.50 -15.75 25.16
C LEU A 544 -5.83 -16.43 26.49
N ASP A 545 -6.64 -17.49 26.46
CA ASP A 545 -7.00 -18.26 27.66
C ASP A 545 -5.77 -18.97 28.26
N SER A 546 -4.78 -19.32 27.43
CA SER A 546 -3.50 -19.89 27.88
C SER A 546 -2.63 -18.92 28.71
N LEU A 547 -2.98 -17.63 28.75
CA LEU A 547 -2.40 -16.66 29.67
C LEU A 547 -2.77 -16.96 31.13
N GLY A 548 -3.85 -17.72 31.37
CA GLY A 548 -4.36 -18.00 32.72
C GLY A 548 -4.99 -16.77 33.40
N ILE A 549 -5.36 -15.75 32.61
CA ILE A 549 -5.97 -14.50 33.07
C ILE A 549 -7.43 -14.49 32.57
N PRO A 550 -8.43 -14.48 33.47
CA PRO A 550 -9.83 -14.45 33.04
C PRO A 550 -10.18 -13.09 32.43
N PRO A 551 -10.86 -13.04 31.28
CA PRO A 551 -11.24 -11.77 30.65
C PRO A 551 -12.42 -11.11 31.36
N ILE A 552 -12.38 -9.78 31.47
CA ILE A 552 -13.54 -8.96 31.80
C ILE A 552 -14.28 -8.64 30.49
N GLN A 553 -15.53 -9.05 30.40
CA GLN A 553 -16.38 -8.81 29.23
C GLN A 553 -17.13 -7.49 29.41
N GLN A 554 -16.80 -6.49 28.60
CA GLN A 554 -17.43 -5.18 28.70
C GLN A 554 -17.57 -4.53 27.32
N GLY A 555 -18.80 -4.10 26.98
CA GLY A 555 -19.07 -3.32 25.77
C GLY A 555 -18.62 -3.98 24.47
N GLY A 556 -18.67 -5.31 24.39
CA GLY A 556 -18.24 -6.10 23.22
C GLY A 556 -16.73 -6.33 23.13
N VAL A 557 -15.97 -6.04 24.19
CA VAL A 557 -14.53 -6.27 24.26
C VAL A 557 -14.21 -7.20 25.43
N GLY A 558 -13.39 -8.22 25.17
CA GLY A 558 -12.77 -9.07 26.19
C GLY A 558 -11.46 -8.46 26.65
N ILE A 559 -11.37 -8.15 27.95
CA ILE A 559 -10.27 -7.36 28.52
C ILE A 559 -9.45 -8.27 29.44
N TYR A 560 -8.21 -8.54 29.06
CA TYR A 560 -7.26 -9.33 29.84
C TYR A 560 -6.26 -8.38 30.52
N ASN A 561 -6.51 -8.02 31.77
CA ASN A 561 -5.62 -7.16 32.55
C ASN A 561 -4.40 -7.96 33.01
N ILE A 562 -3.21 -7.57 32.55
CA ILE A 562 -1.95 -8.26 32.83
C ILE A 562 -1.43 -7.78 34.19
N PRO A 563 -1.32 -8.66 35.20
CA PRO A 563 -0.78 -8.28 36.50
C PRO A 563 0.66 -7.77 36.39
N ALA A 564 1.02 -6.80 37.25
CA ALA A 564 2.39 -6.30 37.30
C ALA A 564 3.38 -7.45 37.58
N GLY A 565 4.43 -7.55 36.75
CA GLY A 565 5.43 -8.62 36.86
C GLY A 565 5.00 -9.97 36.28
N ALA A 566 3.77 -10.11 35.76
CA ALA A 566 3.35 -11.30 35.04
C ALA A 566 4.29 -11.55 33.85
N PHE A 567 4.66 -12.82 33.68
CA PHE A 567 5.53 -13.28 32.60
C PHE A 567 6.94 -12.65 32.56
N ALA A 568 7.41 -12.00 33.63
CA ALA A 568 8.72 -11.33 33.66
C ALA A 568 9.89 -12.24 33.23
N GLU A 569 9.86 -13.53 33.59
CA GLU A 569 10.87 -14.50 33.16
C GLU A 569 10.86 -14.73 31.63
N TYR A 570 9.70 -14.67 30.98
CA TYR A 570 9.61 -14.77 29.53
C TYR A 570 10.23 -13.55 28.83
N GLY A 571 10.19 -12.38 29.47
CA GLY A 571 10.81 -11.15 28.95
C GLY A 571 12.34 -11.20 28.88
N LYS A 572 12.97 -12.14 29.61
CA LYS A 572 14.43 -12.36 29.59
C LYS A 572 14.90 -13.22 28.41
N ILE A 573 13.97 -13.90 27.72
CA ILE A 573 14.29 -14.78 26.62
C ILE A 573 14.72 -13.95 25.40
N SER A 574 15.84 -14.31 24.78
CA SER A 574 16.30 -13.65 23.55
C SER A 574 15.25 -13.82 22.43
N PRO A 575 14.91 -12.76 21.69
CA PRO A 575 14.03 -12.84 20.53
C PRO A 575 14.52 -13.79 19.45
N VAL A 576 15.83 -13.91 19.28
CA VAL A 576 16.42 -14.84 18.32
C VAL A 576 16.08 -16.27 18.70
N TYR A 577 16.08 -16.60 20.00
CA TYR A 577 15.67 -17.91 20.49
C TYR A 577 14.18 -18.18 20.25
N LEU A 578 13.32 -17.20 20.57
CA LEU A 578 11.87 -17.31 20.35
C LEU A 578 11.56 -17.61 18.88
N GLU A 579 12.19 -16.85 17.98
CA GLU A 579 12.03 -17.00 16.54
C GLU A 579 12.64 -18.31 16.04
N SER A 580 13.87 -18.66 16.43
CA SER A 580 14.51 -19.91 16.00
C SER A 580 13.74 -21.14 16.46
N ARG A 581 13.21 -21.13 17.69
CA ARG A 581 12.41 -22.23 18.22
C ARG A 581 11.12 -22.41 17.42
N ALA A 582 10.40 -21.32 17.16
CA ALA A 582 9.20 -21.36 16.33
C ALA A 582 9.49 -21.86 14.90
N LEU A 583 10.57 -21.37 14.27
CA LEU A 583 10.98 -21.80 12.93
C LEU A 583 11.38 -23.28 12.89
N THR A 584 12.12 -23.76 13.88
CA THR A 584 12.50 -25.16 14.00
C THR A 584 11.28 -26.06 14.13
N LEU A 585 10.38 -25.77 15.07
CA LEU A 585 9.17 -26.56 15.28
C LEU A 585 8.28 -26.58 14.04
N ARG A 586 8.19 -25.44 13.34
CA ARG A 586 7.46 -25.34 12.07
C ARG A 586 8.11 -26.18 10.97
N PHE A 587 9.43 -26.09 10.83
CA PHE A 587 10.18 -26.89 9.86
C PHE A 587 9.98 -28.40 10.08
N ASP A 588 10.09 -28.85 11.33
CA ASP A 588 9.97 -30.26 11.69
C ASP A 588 8.56 -30.82 11.43
N ALA A 589 7.53 -30.03 11.74
CA ALA A 589 6.14 -30.37 11.43
C ALA A 589 5.90 -30.48 9.92
N ILE A 590 6.46 -29.54 9.14
CA ILE A 590 6.37 -29.57 7.67
C ILE A 590 7.09 -30.79 7.10
N VAL A 591 8.30 -31.10 7.55
CA VAL A 591 9.06 -32.27 7.10
C VAL A 591 8.28 -33.56 7.37
N THR A 592 7.67 -33.68 8.56
CA THR A 592 6.86 -34.84 8.92
C THR A 592 5.59 -34.95 8.05
N ALA A 593 4.92 -33.82 7.77
CA ALA A 593 3.76 -33.80 6.88
C ALA A 593 4.14 -34.21 5.44
N ILE A 594 5.29 -33.77 4.94
CA ILE A 594 5.80 -34.16 3.62
C ILE A 594 6.17 -35.65 3.61
N GLU A 595 6.81 -36.16 4.65
CA GLU A 595 7.15 -37.59 4.72
C GLU A 595 5.91 -38.47 4.70
N ASN A 596 4.87 -38.14 5.47
CA ASN A 596 3.60 -38.85 5.43
C ASN A 596 2.94 -38.76 4.03
N TYR A 597 3.03 -37.60 3.38
CA TYR A 597 2.54 -37.42 2.00
C TYR A 597 3.26 -38.34 1.01
N LEU A 598 4.59 -38.46 1.12
CA LEU A 598 5.42 -39.30 0.26
C LEU A 598 5.22 -40.79 0.56
N ALA A 599 5.07 -41.17 1.83
CA ALA A 599 4.86 -42.55 2.27
C ALA A 599 3.57 -43.16 1.68
N GLU A 600 2.56 -42.32 1.42
CA GLU A 600 1.33 -42.71 0.74
C GLU A 600 1.45 -42.76 -0.80
N GLY A 601 2.65 -42.60 -1.35
CA GLY A 601 2.93 -42.71 -2.80
C GLY A 601 2.35 -41.56 -3.64
N ARG A 602 2.12 -40.39 -3.03
CA ARG A 602 1.47 -39.25 -3.68
C ARG A 602 2.42 -38.46 -4.59
N ASP A 603 1.86 -37.82 -5.63
CA ASP A 603 2.62 -37.08 -6.65
C ASP A 603 3.15 -35.74 -6.12
N ILE A 604 4.47 -35.61 -6.05
CA ILE A 604 5.19 -34.39 -5.62
C ILE A 604 4.74 -33.14 -6.39
N ARG A 605 4.30 -33.27 -7.64
CA ARG A 605 3.84 -32.11 -8.45
C ARG A 605 2.59 -31.44 -7.89
N LYS A 606 1.84 -32.13 -7.02
CA LYS A 606 0.65 -31.60 -6.34
C LYS A 606 0.93 -31.12 -4.92
N LEU A 607 2.17 -31.26 -4.44
CA LEU A 607 2.56 -30.87 -3.09
C LEU A 607 2.38 -29.35 -2.92
N SER A 608 1.55 -28.98 -1.95
CA SER A 608 1.31 -27.59 -1.54
C SER A 608 0.83 -27.55 -0.10
N PRO A 609 0.92 -26.40 0.60
CA PRO A 609 0.38 -26.28 1.95
C PRO A 609 -1.12 -26.61 2.04
N LEU A 610 -1.90 -26.18 1.05
CA LEU A 610 -3.34 -26.47 0.97
C LEU A 610 -3.61 -27.96 0.81
N GLU A 611 -2.80 -28.66 0.00
CA GLU A 611 -2.93 -30.11 -0.18
C GLU A 611 -2.59 -30.86 1.11
N LEU A 612 -1.50 -30.48 1.80
CA LEU A 612 -1.14 -31.05 3.10
C LEU A 612 -2.24 -30.82 4.13
N LYS A 613 -2.87 -29.64 4.12
CA LYS A 613 -4.02 -29.34 5.00
C LYS A 613 -5.25 -30.16 4.64
N ARG A 614 -5.59 -30.27 3.34
CA ARG A 614 -6.73 -31.06 2.83
C ARG A 614 -6.65 -32.52 3.26
N LEU A 615 -5.43 -33.06 3.34
CA LEU A 615 -5.14 -34.41 3.77
C LEU A 615 -4.98 -34.56 5.30
N ASN A 616 -5.14 -33.48 6.06
CA ASN A 616 -4.94 -33.44 7.51
C ASN A 616 -3.55 -33.94 7.96
N LEU A 617 -2.51 -33.67 7.17
CA LEU A 617 -1.14 -34.08 7.48
C LEU A 617 -0.38 -33.05 8.34
N LEU A 618 -0.94 -31.84 8.46
CA LEU A 618 -0.40 -30.78 9.31
C LEU A 618 -1.03 -30.82 10.71
N PRO A 619 -0.35 -30.29 11.75
CA PRO A 619 -0.90 -30.28 13.10
C PRO A 619 -2.31 -29.67 13.16
N ALA A 620 -3.19 -30.23 13.99
CA ALA A 620 -4.61 -29.86 14.03
C ALA A 620 -4.82 -28.37 14.32
N GLY A 621 -3.98 -27.77 15.16
CA GLY A 621 -4.02 -26.35 15.52
C GLY A 621 -3.52 -25.38 14.43
N TRP A 622 -2.99 -25.88 13.30
CA TRP A 622 -2.55 -25.02 12.21
C TRP A 622 -3.75 -24.62 11.35
N THR A 623 -4.19 -23.37 11.47
CA THR A 623 -5.24 -22.79 10.64
C THR A 623 -4.66 -22.30 9.32
N ILE A 624 -5.04 -22.96 8.22
CA ILE A 624 -4.67 -22.54 6.86
C ILE A 624 -5.96 -22.30 6.08
N TYR A 625 -6.42 -21.06 6.11
CA TYR A 625 -7.64 -20.64 5.39
C TYR A 625 -7.36 -20.25 3.93
N GLN A 626 -6.13 -19.84 3.64
CA GLN A 626 -5.62 -19.50 2.30
C GLN A 626 -4.22 -20.09 2.13
N ALA A 627 -3.78 -20.32 0.89
CA ALA A 627 -2.43 -20.80 0.64
C ALA A 627 -1.40 -19.84 1.26
N PRO A 628 -0.56 -20.29 2.21
CA PRO A 628 0.62 -19.56 2.62
C PRO A 628 1.44 -19.20 1.38
N ASN A 629 1.94 -17.98 1.32
CA ASN A 629 2.77 -17.52 0.22
C ASN A 629 4.24 -17.50 0.66
N ALA A 630 5.11 -18.05 -0.19
CA ALA A 630 6.56 -18.06 -0.04
C ALA A 630 7.19 -16.70 0.28
N THR A 631 6.53 -15.58 -0.05
CA THR A 631 7.05 -14.24 0.25
C THR A 631 6.61 -13.68 1.59
N THR A 632 5.49 -14.12 2.14
CA THR A 632 4.89 -13.51 3.34
C THR A 632 5.08 -14.35 4.60
N ASP A 633 5.29 -15.66 4.46
CA ASP A 633 5.38 -16.56 5.61
C ASP A 633 6.15 -17.86 5.31
N TRP A 634 5.44 -18.96 5.05
CA TRP A 634 6.04 -20.23 4.65
C TRP A 634 5.38 -20.78 3.39
N ASP A 635 6.03 -21.74 2.74
CA ASP A 635 5.48 -22.43 1.57
C ASP A 635 6.17 -23.79 1.40
N VAL A 636 5.51 -24.71 0.72
CA VAL A 636 6.10 -25.99 0.29
C VAL A 636 5.66 -26.25 -1.14
N LYS A 637 6.62 -26.48 -2.03
CA LYS A 637 6.30 -26.70 -3.44
C LYS A 637 7.30 -27.60 -4.16
N PRO A 638 6.88 -28.27 -5.25
CA PRO A 638 7.79 -28.92 -6.16
C PRO A 638 8.77 -27.91 -6.76
N TYR A 639 10.06 -28.29 -6.83
CA TYR A 639 11.11 -27.48 -7.44
C TYR A 639 12.06 -28.37 -8.25
N ARG A 640 11.95 -28.35 -9.58
CA ARG A 640 12.82 -29.14 -10.49
C ARG A 640 12.92 -30.63 -10.12
N GLY A 641 11.79 -31.25 -9.75
CA GLY A 641 11.74 -32.66 -9.31
C GLY A 641 12.17 -32.89 -7.85
N GLN A 642 12.48 -31.82 -7.13
CA GLN A 642 12.81 -31.80 -5.70
C GLN A 642 11.69 -31.10 -4.91
N ILE A 643 11.89 -30.94 -3.61
CA ILE A 643 10.93 -30.31 -2.70
C ILE A 643 11.58 -29.06 -2.11
N ALA A 644 10.96 -27.90 -2.31
CA ALA A 644 11.39 -26.65 -1.69
C ALA A 644 10.51 -26.36 -0.47
N ILE A 645 11.13 -26.15 0.68
CA ILE A 645 10.51 -25.65 1.91
C ILE A 645 10.95 -24.21 2.09
N VAL A 646 10.00 -23.29 2.20
CA VAL A 646 10.25 -21.85 2.40
C VAL A 646 9.80 -21.47 3.79
N LEU A 647 10.66 -20.75 4.52
CA LEU A 647 10.37 -20.18 5.85
C LEU A 647 10.90 -18.75 5.91
N ARG A 648 10.18 -17.83 6.56
CA ARG A 648 10.61 -16.43 6.71
C ARG A 648 11.19 -16.20 8.10
N GLY A 649 12.42 -15.68 8.19
CA GLY A 649 13.11 -15.46 9.48
C GLY A 649 14.22 -14.42 9.41
N SER A 650 14.55 -13.83 10.57
CA SER A 650 15.75 -13.01 10.75
C SER A 650 17.01 -13.86 10.57
N PHE A 651 18.14 -13.19 10.30
CA PHE A 651 19.38 -13.92 10.06
C PHE A 651 19.79 -14.80 11.26
N GLY A 652 19.65 -14.27 12.48
CA GLY A 652 19.98 -15.01 13.70
C GLY A 652 19.19 -16.30 13.83
N ALA A 653 17.89 -16.26 13.55
CA ALA A 653 17.01 -17.43 13.64
C ALA A 653 17.19 -18.39 12.47
N ALA A 654 17.29 -17.86 11.24
CA ALA A 654 17.51 -18.65 10.04
C ALA A 654 18.83 -19.44 10.10
N LYS A 655 19.88 -18.84 10.67
CA LYS A 655 21.19 -19.48 10.83
C LYS A 655 21.13 -20.81 11.58
N VAL A 656 20.25 -20.95 12.58
CA VAL A 656 20.07 -22.21 13.32
C VAL A 656 19.65 -23.34 12.40
N LEU A 657 18.67 -23.09 11.53
CA LEU A 657 18.19 -24.07 10.55
C LEU A 657 19.21 -24.31 9.44
N ILE A 658 19.86 -23.24 8.94
CA ILE A 658 20.89 -23.36 7.92
C ILE A 658 22.02 -24.25 8.43
N ASP A 659 22.58 -23.98 9.60
CA ASP A 659 23.70 -24.74 10.15
C ASP A 659 23.30 -26.20 10.41
N ARG A 660 22.06 -26.44 10.87
CA ARG A 660 21.51 -27.78 11.10
C ARG A 660 21.39 -28.61 9.81
N TYR A 661 20.94 -28.00 8.71
CA TYR A 661 20.64 -28.72 7.46
C TYR A 661 21.63 -28.46 6.32
N ASN A 662 22.69 -27.69 6.52
CA ASN A 662 23.67 -27.33 5.47
C ASN A 662 24.30 -28.55 4.78
N ARG A 663 24.45 -29.68 5.49
CA ARG A 663 24.98 -30.92 4.91
C ARG A 663 23.93 -31.82 4.27
N ALA A 664 22.66 -31.66 4.67
CA ALA A 664 21.56 -32.53 4.26
C ALA A 664 20.74 -31.95 3.11
N ALA A 665 20.62 -30.61 3.03
CA ALA A 665 19.92 -29.93 1.96
C ALA A 665 20.71 -30.02 0.65
N TYR A 666 20.01 -30.18 -0.46
CA TYR A 666 20.58 -30.10 -1.81
C TYR A 666 21.06 -28.66 -2.10
N GLU A 667 20.26 -27.68 -1.72
CA GLU A 667 20.56 -26.26 -1.87
C GLU A 667 19.84 -25.46 -0.78
N ILE A 668 20.51 -24.42 -0.28
CA ILE A 668 19.92 -23.43 0.64
C ILE A 668 20.10 -22.05 0.01
N THR A 669 19.04 -21.26 -0.01
CA THR A 669 19.10 -19.85 -0.39
C THR A 669 18.65 -18.95 0.75
N TYR A 670 19.47 -17.94 1.07
CA TYR A 670 19.20 -16.89 2.05
C TYR A 670 20.15 -15.69 1.85
N PRO A 671 19.66 -14.44 1.90
CA PRO A 671 18.28 -14.03 2.04
C PRO A 671 17.55 -14.10 0.69
N GLY A 672 16.34 -14.66 0.68
CA GLY A 672 15.56 -14.87 -0.55
C GLY A 672 16.21 -15.87 -1.49
N ALA A 673 16.37 -15.49 -2.76
CA ALA A 673 16.90 -16.35 -3.82
C ALA A 673 18.44 -16.37 -3.91
N VAL A 674 19.15 -15.73 -2.99
CA VAL A 674 20.61 -15.71 -2.96
C VAL A 674 21.13 -17.04 -2.41
N ARG A 675 21.94 -17.79 -3.17
CA ARG A 675 22.50 -19.06 -2.72
C ARG A 675 23.41 -18.86 -1.50
N TRP A 676 23.17 -19.66 -0.46
CA TRP A 676 23.93 -19.60 0.79
C TRP A 676 25.34 -20.14 0.60
N GLN A 677 26.31 -19.44 1.20
CA GLN A 677 27.71 -19.85 1.27
C GLN A 677 28.23 -19.57 2.69
N SER A 678 29.26 -20.30 3.14
CA SER A 678 29.82 -20.16 4.50
C SER A 678 30.31 -18.73 4.82
N GLY A 679 30.63 -17.93 3.80
CA GLY A 679 31.03 -16.52 3.93
C GLY A 679 29.88 -15.49 3.77
N SER A 680 28.64 -15.92 3.59
CA SER A 680 27.49 -15.02 3.38
C SER A 680 27.25 -14.14 4.61
N LYS A 681 27.09 -12.82 4.39
CA LYS A 681 26.79 -11.82 5.43
C LYS A 681 25.51 -11.06 5.10
N PRO A 682 24.32 -11.67 5.28
CA PRO A 682 23.05 -11.00 5.07
C PRO A 682 22.83 -9.86 6.07
N PRO A 683 21.92 -8.91 5.80
CA PRO A 683 21.57 -7.88 6.75
C PRO A 683 20.97 -8.49 8.03
N ALA A 684 21.44 -8.07 9.20
CA ALA A 684 21.04 -8.66 10.47
C ALA A 684 19.61 -8.24 10.92
N ASN A 685 19.15 -7.07 10.50
CA ASN A 685 17.94 -6.41 11.01
C ASN A 685 16.76 -6.49 10.03
N VAL A 686 16.63 -7.61 9.31
CA VAL A 686 15.53 -7.86 8.39
C VAL A 686 15.03 -9.29 8.52
N VAL A 687 13.73 -9.50 8.30
CA VAL A 687 13.13 -10.84 8.24
C VAL A 687 12.93 -11.19 6.77
N LYS A 688 13.57 -12.27 6.31
CA LYS A 688 13.63 -12.65 4.88
C LYS A 688 13.28 -14.11 4.65
N PRO A 689 12.74 -14.46 3.47
CA PRO A 689 12.51 -15.85 3.12
C PRO A 689 13.84 -16.60 3.02
N MET A 690 13.84 -17.82 3.53
CA MET A 690 14.87 -18.83 3.44
C MET A 690 14.27 -20.03 2.71
N VAL A 691 14.98 -20.54 1.70
CA VAL A 691 14.53 -21.73 0.96
C VAL A 691 15.51 -22.86 1.20
N LEU A 692 15.01 -23.99 1.67
CA LEU A 692 15.75 -25.24 1.76
C LEU A 692 15.18 -26.23 0.75
N ILE A 693 16.04 -26.72 -0.13
CA ILE A 693 15.67 -27.63 -1.21
C ILE A 693 16.21 -29.01 -0.86
N PHE A 694 15.33 -30.01 -0.92
CA PHE A 694 15.64 -31.40 -0.59
C PHE A 694 15.17 -32.35 -1.68
N GLN A 695 15.95 -33.40 -1.90
CA GLN A 695 15.48 -34.59 -2.60
C GLN A 695 14.46 -35.34 -1.73
N PRO A 696 13.49 -36.07 -2.33
CA PRO A 696 12.51 -36.83 -1.55
C PRO A 696 13.14 -37.81 -0.54
N SER A 697 14.23 -38.49 -0.93
CA SER A 697 14.97 -39.40 -0.04
C SER A 697 15.60 -38.67 1.16
N GLN A 698 16.06 -37.43 0.97
CA GLN A 698 16.62 -36.62 2.06
C GLN A 698 15.53 -36.23 3.07
N ILE A 699 14.32 -35.89 2.60
CA ILE A 699 13.18 -35.63 3.49
C ILE A 699 12.86 -36.85 4.35
N THR A 700 12.78 -38.04 3.75
CA THR A 700 12.52 -39.28 4.52
C THR A 700 13.61 -39.54 5.56
N ALA A 701 14.89 -39.34 5.21
CA ALA A 701 15.99 -39.51 6.15
C ALA A 701 15.92 -38.52 7.33
N ILE A 702 15.60 -37.25 7.05
CA ILE A 702 15.42 -36.21 8.08
C ILE A 702 14.23 -36.55 8.97
N ALA A 703 13.08 -36.93 8.40
CA ALA A 703 11.90 -37.31 9.17
C ALA A 703 12.17 -38.51 10.09
N HIS A 704 12.93 -39.51 9.62
CA HIS A 704 13.36 -40.63 10.45
C HIS A 704 14.30 -40.18 11.58
N GLN A 705 15.24 -39.27 11.30
CA GLN A 705 16.12 -38.68 12.30
C GLN A 705 15.34 -37.89 13.37
N LEU A 706 14.32 -37.13 12.97
CA LEU A 706 13.44 -36.41 13.90
C LEU A 706 12.67 -37.36 14.83
N LYS A 707 12.25 -38.53 14.31
CA LYS A 707 11.59 -39.57 15.11
C LYS A 707 12.56 -40.28 16.07
N SER A 708 13.80 -40.55 15.64
CA SER A 708 14.78 -41.32 16.43
C SER A 708 15.63 -40.48 17.38
N SER A 709 15.82 -39.20 17.08
CA SER A 709 16.61 -38.25 17.85
C SER A 709 15.99 -36.86 17.74
N PRO A 710 14.84 -36.64 18.40
CA PRO A 710 14.11 -35.39 18.30
C PRO A 710 14.98 -34.22 18.80
N PRO A 711 14.93 -33.07 18.11
CA PRO A 711 15.71 -31.91 18.49
C PRO A 711 15.32 -31.39 19.90
N PRO A 712 16.22 -30.63 20.55
CA PRO A 712 15.98 -30.06 21.87
C PRO A 712 14.66 -29.29 21.94
N GLU A 713 14.29 -28.59 20.88
CA GLU A 713 13.04 -27.82 20.81
C GLU A 713 11.78 -28.69 20.95
N LEU A 714 11.81 -29.97 20.58
CA LEU A 714 10.70 -30.91 20.75
C LEU A 714 10.68 -31.61 22.12
N THR A 715 11.80 -31.58 22.86
CA THR A 715 12.00 -32.38 24.07
C THR A 715 12.22 -31.56 25.34
N THR A 716 12.54 -30.28 25.18
CA THR A 716 12.80 -29.35 26.29
C THR A 716 11.61 -28.43 26.52
N ASN A 717 11.37 -28.09 27.79
CA ASN A 717 10.39 -27.09 28.16
C ASN A 717 10.82 -25.70 27.64
N PHE A 718 9.86 -24.89 27.18
CA PHE A 718 10.07 -23.55 26.60
C PHE A 718 11.02 -22.66 27.41
N MET A 719 10.94 -22.74 28.74
CA MET A 719 11.75 -21.95 29.68
C MET A 719 13.13 -22.57 30.00
N GLY A 720 13.33 -23.87 29.74
CA GLY A 720 14.41 -24.68 30.31
C GLY A 720 15.81 -24.44 29.73
N GLU A 721 15.93 -23.91 28.51
CA GLU A 721 17.23 -23.69 27.84
C GLU A 721 17.62 -22.21 27.65
N SER A 722 16.76 -21.27 28.02
CA SER A 722 16.85 -19.86 27.57
C SER A 722 18.09 -19.07 28.06
N LEU A 723 18.87 -19.58 29.01
CA LEU A 723 19.94 -18.82 29.67
C LEU A 723 21.38 -19.16 29.23
N ALA A 724 21.67 -20.36 28.70
CA ALA A 724 23.07 -20.80 28.54
C ALA A 724 23.56 -20.98 27.09
N HIS A 725 22.71 -21.40 26.15
CA HIS A 725 23.18 -21.80 24.81
C HIS A 725 23.18 -20.64 23.78
N PHE A 726 22.23 -19.70 23.88
CA PHE A 726 22.01 -18.66 22.86
C PHE A 726 22.69 -17.31 23.13
N ALA A 727 23.15 -17.05 24.36
CA ALA A 727 23.98 -15.88 24.67
C ALA A 727 25.27 -15.81 23.81
N LYS A 728 25.78 -16.97 23.36
CA LYS A 728 26.91 -17.05 22.42
C LYS A 728 26.55 -16.68 20.98
N ALA A 729 25.32 -16.95 20.54
CA ALA A 729 24.87 -16.61 19.18
C ALA A 729 24.67 -15.10 19.02
N GLU A 730 24.10 -14.44 20.03
CA GLU A 730 23.90 -12.99 20.06
C GLU A 730 25.23 -12.22 20.04
N ALA A 731 26.25 -12.70 20.76
CA ALA A 731 27.61 -12.14 20.74
C ALA A 731 28.31 -12.26 19.37
N SER A 732 27.88 -13.19 18.52
CA SER A 732 28.42 -13.37 17.15
C SER A 732 27.63 -12.62 16.06
N ALA A 733 26.45 -12.12 16.39
CA ALA A 733 25.55 -11.41 15.47
C ALA A 733 25.48 -9.89 15.72
N SER A 734 26.10 -9.40 16.80
CA SER A 734 26.18 -7.97 17.09
C SER A 734 27.19 -7.29 16.16
N PRO A 735 26.80 -6.27 15.36
CA PRO A 735 27.76 -5.39 14.74
C PRO A 735 28.42 -4.55 15.84
N ALA A 736 29.74 -4.45 15.83
CA ALA A 736 30.46 -3.45 16.62
C ALA A 736 29.81 -2.07 16.36
N HIS A 737 29.40 -1.41 17.44
CA HIS A 737 28.72 -0.11 17.47
C HIS A 737 29.41 0.96 16.63
#